data_AF-A0A432I0I5-F1
#
_entry.id   AF-A0A432I0I5-F1
#
_cell.length_a   1.000
_cell.length_b   1.000
_cell.length_c   1.000
_cell.angle_alpha   90.00
_cell.angle_beta   90.00
_cell.angle_gamma   90.00
#
_symmetry.space_group_name_H-M   'P 1'
#
loop_
_entity.id
_entity.type
_entity.pdbx_description
1 polymer ?
#
loop_
_entity_poly.entity_id
_entity_poly.type
_entity_poly.pdbx_seq_one_letter_code
_entity_poly.pdbx_strand_id
1 'polypeptide(L)'
;MRGTLAYRGAQRPAHEGVLGVPAIINRKKCRVLMGARRQSLTLAGLFLLSLFAALAPPSAAHAVEAPESEHEHVVISEFLVSSSSKDYNGTDWNGDGYYGSDGDQFIELYNPTPNEANISGWWLDDDPDGGSPRCQIGWGTLLQPGERMAFYRAKTGIELDYFDGDVIRLEDSWGDLVDSASFPAEHSYWDTSYGRDSVGNWVHIGSPTPGSPNDGTYVGPNHLQGSCYTVRDHIHDGQYILKGRVVTMNSEDAVLDRGNVFVKDGVIQAVWEDGQPPGADVWSMDVVDTGGTIYPGLIDMHNHIHYNMLPLWDYELQGGFYTNRYQWKNNAGYKPSVTWPKSLIQSGPYWNLEESSVKYAEMKEITGGTTAVQGGPSNDDEAFSWILARNIEYYNFGRDEMHTKVTELEEEYIGAHITNGNASGELDGWFLHLSEGTDASSLDEFRILQEGGLLVGETIIIHGVPLREAEFAAMAAVGSSLVWSPTSNMLLYGDTARVDLARAAGVNIALAPDWSPSGTKSPLHELKTADWWNKNKLNGVFSDYELVQMVTSNAADAMNWEAHVGRIGVGKAADLVVIDSFADDPYRNLIQAIDPDVRLTIVGGLPLYGDVDLMTLLKGDDMEIVQGEGFQKALDITFSGVPLGQDSWATIESSLTTALHFSPDEMYEVWSEASNHESVDSFAAWFAQQYPGLDSIELDPIFTYGDQRYFSVLNSSASFNSQGRISIYDDYYNLTFDADGNRSTGWVAPPPVDVPDDPPDEPDQPDDTDTTSDTTDDGPLTTEEEESSTGGILDISSPLYWMAMLFTLMILGGSVFVMFRFTRNGGQPPSGDTGIGTPDLGLEPPFG
;
A
#
# COMPACT_ATOMS: atom_id res chain seq x y z
N MET A 1 33.97 29.66 -24.50
CA MET A 1 34.29 30.71 -25.49
C MET A 1 33.04 31.02 -26.31
N ARG A 2 32.98 32.18 -26.99
CA ARG A 2 31.87 32.71 -27.84
C ARG A 2 31.10 31.63 -28.65
N GLY A 3 29.80 31.77 -28.93
CA GLY A 3 28.86 32.84 -28.60
C GLY A 3 27.85 33.15 -29.73
N THR A 4 26.57 33.16 -29.37
CA THR A 4 25.42 33.96 -29.88
C THR A 4 25.39 34.46 -31.33
N LEU A 5 24.26 34.23 -32.02
CA LEU A 5 23.74 35.19 -33.02
C LEU A 5 22.22 35.10 -33.16
N ALA A 6 21.53 36.23 -32.96
CA ALA A 6 20.08 36.37 -33.09
C ALA A 6 19.71 37.13 -34.38
N TYR A 7 18.48 36.96 -34.89
CA TYR A 7 17.92 37.86 -35.89
C TYR A 7 16.39 38.06 -35.72
N ARG A 8 15.99 39.30 -35.46
CA ARG A 8 14.61 39.83 -35.66
C ARG A 8 14.63 40.74 -36.89
N GLY A 9 13.55 40.79 -37.68
CA GLY A 9 13.36 41.95 -38.60
C GLY A 9 12.49 41.78 -39.86
N ALA A 10 11.16 41.73 -39.67
CA ALA A 10 10.10 42.36 -40.48
C ALA A 10 10.25 42.67 -42.00
N GLN A 11 9.21 42.39 -42.80
CA GLN A 11 8.23 43.40 -43.28
C GLN A 11 7.08 42.81 -44.13
N ARG A 12 5.94 43.52 -44.21
CA ARG A 12 4.72 43.19 -45.00
C ARG A 12 4.78 43.73 -46.45
N PRO A 13 3.79 43.41 -47.30
CA PRO A 13 2.79 44.46 -47.64
C PRO A 13 1.31 44.00 -47.56
N ALA A 14 0.37 44.88 -47.93
CA ALA A 14 -1.07 44.81 -47.61
C ALA A 14 -2.02 45.13 -48.81
N HIS A 15 -3.30 45.47 -48.52
CA HIS A 15 -4.47 45.82 -49.38
C HIS A 15 -5.42 44.65 -49.73
N GLU A 16 -6.77 44.72 -49.72
CA GLU A 16 -7.81 45.72 -49.32
C GLU A 16 -9.19 44.99 -49.17
N GLY A 17 -10.31 45.52 -48.65
CA GLY A 17 -10.61 46.81 -47.98
C GLY A 17 -12.13 47.15 -47.84
N VAL A 18 -12.54 47.66 -46.66
CA VAL A 18 -13.75 48.50 -46.34
C VAL A 18 -15.18 47.93 -46.62
N LEU A 19 -16.03 47.67 -45.60
CA LEU A 19 -17.03 48.55 -44.90
C LEU A 19 -17.71 47.72 -43.76
N GLY A 20 -18.52 48.20 -42.79
CA GLY A 20 -19.14 49.51 -42.46
C GLY A 20 -19.69 49.55 -41.00
N VAL A 21 -20.32 50.65 -40.55
CA VAL A 21 -20.43 51.07 -39.10
C VAL A 21 -21.70 51.97 -38.87
N PRO A 22 -22.24 52.37 -37.68
CA PRO A 22 -22.51 51.77 -36.33
C PRO A 22 -23.99 51.99 -35.80
N ALA A 23 -24.33 51.59 -34.54
CA ALA A 23 -24.69 52.53 -33.41
C ALA A 23 -25.49 51.96 -32.17
N ILE A 24 -24.90 52.07 -30.96
CA ILE A 24 -25.34 52.76 -29.69
C ILE A 24 -26.89 52.96 -29.46
N ILE A 25 -27.57 52.68 -28.32
CA ILE A 25 -27.61 53.41 -27.01
C ILE A 25 -28.36 52.65 -25.85
N ASN A 26 -27.61 52.30 -24.79
CA ASN A 26 -27.77 52.54 -23.33
C ASN A 26 -29.12 53.00 -22.65
N ARG A 27 -29.47 52.38 -21.48
CA ARG A 27 -29.95 52.96 -20.17
C ARG A 27 -31.28 52.50 -19.51
N LYS A 28 -31.11 51.98 -18.28
CA LYS A 28 -31.74 52.33 -16.96
C LYS A 28 -33.04 51.65 -16.44
N LYS A 29 -32.83 50.93 -15.31
CA LYS A 29 -33.49 51.04 -13.96
C LYS A 29 -35.03 51.07 -13.83
N CYS A 30 -35.55 50.17 -12.98
CA CYS A 30 -36.20 50.57 -11.71
C CYS A 30 -36.27 49.45 -10.64
N ARG A 31 -36.43 49.84 -9.36
CA ARG A 31 -36.60 48.97 -8.17
C ARG A 31 -38.09 48.77 -7.83
N VAL A 32 -38.42 47.73 -7.04
CA VAL A 32 -39.26 47.71 -5.80
C VAL A 32 -39.42 46.23 -5.39
N LEU A 33 -38.99 45.71 -4.23
CA LEU A 33 -39.26 45.96 -2.78
C LEU A 33 -40.43 45.15 -2.18
N MET A 34 -40.09 44.24 -1.25
CA MET A 34 -40.92 43.61 -0.18
C MET A 34 -42.17 42.79 -0.60
N GLY A 35 -42.56 41.71 0.08
CA GLY A 35 -42.02 41.02 1.28
C GLY A 35 -43.13 40.24 2.01
N ALA A 36 -42.76 39.41 3.02
CA ALA A 36 -43.67 38.73 3.97
C ALA A 36 -44.61 37.62 3.40
N ARG A 37 -45.07 36.60 4.15
CA ARG A 37 -44.59 35.83 5.35
C ARG A 37 -45.66 34.73 5.63
N ARG A 38 -45.25 33.51 6.07
CA ARG A 38 -46.09 32.53 6.82
C ARG A 38 -47.28 31.90 6.03
N GLN A 39 -47.85 30.73 6.35
CA GLN A 39 -47.54 29.68 7.35
C GLN A 39 -48.15 28.31 6.91
N SER A 40 -47.44 27.22 7.21
CA SER A 40 -47.91 25.89 7.68
C SER A 40 -49.24 25.27 7.21
N LEU A 41 -49.21 24.04 6.64
CA LEU A 41 -49.58 22.78 7.37
C LEU A 41 -49.65 21.50 6.47
N THR A 42 -48.92 20.46 6.90
CA THR A 42 -49.20 18.99 6.84
C THR A 42 -49.54 18.22 5.55
N LEU A 43 -48.62 17.27 5.27
CA LEU A 43 -48.81 15.82 4.98
C LEU A 43 -49.42 15.29 3.66
N ALA A 44 -48.81 14.17 3.24
CA ALA A 44 -49.24 13.14 2.27
C ALA A 44 -49.25 13.54 0.78
N GLY A 45 -48.30 12.95 0.00
CA GLY A 45 -48.25 13.13 -1.45
C GLY A 45 -47.07 12.50 -2.21
N LEU A 46 -46.24 11.64 -1.58
CA LEU A 46 -45.17 10.91 -2.28
C LEU A 46 -45.74 9.67 -3.02
N PHE A 47 -46.48 9.92 -4.09
CA PHE A 47 -46.70 9.00 -5.22
C PHE A 47 -47.40 9.79 -6.34
N LEU A 48 -46.79 9.83 -7.54
CA LEU A 48 -47.14 10.60 -8.76
C LEU A 48 -46.29 11.87 -9.01
N LEU A 49 -45.03 11.69 -9.41
CA LEU A 49 -44.27 12.71 -10.17
C LEU A 49 -43.29 12.07 -11.17
N SER A 50 -43.75 11.02 -11.86
CA SER A 50 -43.02 10.29 -12.91
C SER A 50 -43.76 10.34 -14.26
N LEU A 51 -44.25 11.53 -14.64
CA LEU A 51 -44.83 11.83 -15.97
C LEU A 51 -45.09 13.35 -16.07
N PHE A 52 -44.17 14.10 -16.71
CA PHE A 52 -44.38 15.32 -17.52
C PHE A 52 -43.08 16.12 -17.67
N ALA A 53 -42.17 15.64 -18.52
CA ALA A 53 -41.03 16.41 -19.02
C ALA A 53 -40.73 16.01 -20.48
N ALA A 54 -41.68 16.30 -21.38
CA ALA A 54 -41.48 16.17 -22.81
C ALA A 54 -42.09 17.38 -23.52
N LEU A 55 -41.31 17.93 -24.48
CA LEU A 55 -41.59 19.01 -25.44
C LEU A 55 -40.93 20.38 -25.15
N ALA A 56 -40.22 20.86 -26.19
CA ALA A 56 -39.45 22.11 -26.35
C ALA A 56 -37.93 22.01 -26.06
N PRO A 57 -37.07 22.70 -26.85
CA PRO A 57 -35.80 22.11 -27.30
C PRO A 57 -34.57 22.55 -26.51
N PRO A 58 -33.49 21.73 -26.47
CA PRO A 58 -32.20 22.17 -25.98
C PRO A 58 -31.57 23.19 -26.94
N SER A 59 -31.11 24.31 -26.38
CA SER A 59 -30.18 25.22 -27.05
C SER A 59 -28.82 24.53 -27.17
N ALA A 60 -28.17 24.66 -28.33
CA ALA A 60 -26.89 24.02 -28.62
C ALA A 60 -25.77 24.43 -27.66
N ALA A 61 -25.53 23.59 -26.64
CA ALA A 61 -24.16 23.19 -26.37
C ALA A 61 -23.64 22.49 -27.63
N HIS A 62 -22.38 22.70 -28.00
CA HIS A 62 -21.74 21.83 -28.98
C HIS A 62 -21.47 20.51 -28.26
N ALA A 63 -22.45 19.61 -28.31
CA ALA A 63 -22.13 18.20 -28.27
C ALA A 63 -21.19 17.96 -29.46
N VAL A 64 -19.93 17.68 -29.15
CA VAL A 64 -19.20 16.73 -29.97
C VAL A 64 -20.04 15.46 -29.86
N GLU A 65 -20.61 15.02 -30.97
CA GLU A 65 -21.21 13.68 -31.03
C GLU A 65 -20.09 12.72 -30.63
N ALA A 66 -20.29 11.95 -29.56
CA ALA A 66 -19.40 10.84 -29.26
C ALA A 66 -19.38 9.96 -30.53
N PRO A 67 -18.21 9.63 -31.09
CA PRO A 67 -18.14 8.77 -32.26
C PRO A 67 -18.88 7.46 -31.99
N GLU A 68 -19.52 6.90 -33.03
CA GLU A 68 -19.82 5.47 -33.00
C GLU A 68 -18.49 4.74 -32.81
N SER A 69 -18.43 3.87 -31.79
CA SER A 69 -17.26 3.14 -31.29
C SER A 69 -16.08 3.01 -32.27
N GLU A 70 -15.13 3.96 -32.24
CA GLU A 70 -13.82 3.84 -32.89
C GLU A 70 -12.87 3.03 -31.99
N HIS A 71 -13.18 1.75 -31.73
CA HIS A 71 -12.10 0.82 -31.43
C HIS A 71 -11.39 0.58 -32.77
N GLU A 72 -10.20 1.15 -32.90
CA GLU A 72 -9.29 0.97 -34.01
C GLU A 72 -8.90 -0.52 -34.05
N HIS A 73 -9.68 -1.35 -34.78
CA HIS A 73 -9.68 -2.79 -34.52
C HIS A 73 -8.33 -3.46 -34.82
N VAL A 74 -7.50 -3.60 -33.79
CA VAL A 74 -6.47 -4.61 -33.71
C VAL A 74 -7.18 -5.96 -33.61
N VAL A 75 -6.67 -6.96 -34.33
CA VAL A 75 -7.28 -8.30 -34.39
C VAL A 75 -6.26 -9.38 -34.09
N ILE A 76 -6.73 -10.48 -33.51
CA ILE A 76 -5.97 -11.73 -33.46
C ILE A 76 -5.95 -12.25 -34.90
N SER A 77 -4.77 -12.47 -35.46
CA SER A 77 -4.59 -12.77 -36.89
C SER A 77 -4.05 -14.16 -37.16
N GLU A 78 -3.18 -14.66 -36.29
CA GLU A 78 -2.60 -16.00 -36.30
C GLU A 78 -2.42 -16.48 -34.85
N PHE A 79 -2.52 -17.79 -34.59
CA PHE A 79 -2.07 -18.40 -33.33
C PHE A 79 -1.60 -19.85 -33.52
N LEU A 80 -0.65 -20.28 -32.68
CA LEU A 80 -0.05 -21.61 -32.72
C LEU A 80 -0.26 -22.36 -31.40
N VAL A 81 -1.05 -23.44 -31.46
CA VAL A 81 -1.40 -24.30 -30.31
C VAL A 81 -0.37 -25.43 -30.11
N SER A 82 0.24 -25.96 -31.17
CA SER A 82 1.12 -27.13 -31.07
C SER A 82 2.42 -26.93 -31.85
N SER A 83 3.46 -26.49 -31.16
CA SER A 83 4.82 -26.37 -31.70
C SER A 83 5.63 -27.63 -31.39
N SER A 84 6.34 -28.17 -32.38
CA SER A 84 7.17 -29.36 -32.18
C SER A 84 8.40 -29.04 -31.33
N SER A 85 8.82 -29.99 -30.49
CA SER A 85 10.11 -29.87 -29.80
C SER A 85 11.29 -30.18 -30.73
N LYS A 86 12.50 -29.86 -30.25
CA LYS A 86 13.77 -30.00 -30.98
C LYS A 86 13.99 -31.40 -31.56
N ASP A 87 13.63 -32.43 -30.80
CA ASP A 87 13.78 -33.84 -31.19
C ASP A 87 12.85 -34.25 -32.34
N TYR A 88 11.78 -33.49 -32.57
CA TYR A 88 10.84 -33.67 -33.67
C TYR A 88 11.06 -32.68 -34.83
N ASN A 89 12.25 -32.05 -34.89
CA ASN A 89 12.61 -31.04 -35.89
C ASN A 89 11.71 -29.79 -35.83
N GLY A 90 11.35 -29.38 -34.62
CA GLY A 90 10.66 -28.11 -34.38
C GLY A 90 11.46 -26.89 -34.78
N THR A 91 10.74 -25.78 -34.92
CA THR A 91 11.31 -24.45 -35.18
C THR A 91 11.23 -23.63 -33.91
N ASP A 92 12.34 -22.99 -33.57
CA ASP A 92 12.43 -21.93 -32.57
C ASP A 92 11.89 -20.66 -33.24
N TRP A 93 10.64 -20.31 -32.90
CA TRP A 93 9.88 -19.23 -33.55
C TRP A 93 10.19 -17.86 -32.94
N ASN A 94 10.54 -17.81 -31.65
CA ASN A 94 10.86 -16.56 -30.94
C ASN A 94 12.37 -16.26 -30.87
N GLY A 95 13.25 -17.25 -31.09
CA GLY A 95 14.70 -17.11 -31.06
C GLY A 95 15.35 -17.22 -29.69
N ASP A 96 14.63 -17.71 -28.66
CA ASP A 96 15.16 -17.84 -27.29
C ASP A 96 16.03 -19.10 -27.07
N GLY A 97 16.00 -20.04 -28.02
CA GLY A 97 16.76 -21.29 -27.99
C GLY A 97 16.05 -22.48 -27.32
N TYR A 98 14.84 -22.28 -26.79
CA TYR A 98 13.86 -23.32 -26.48
C TYR A 98 13.20 -23.84 -27.76
N TYR A 99 12.49 -24.97 -27.65
CA TYR A 99 11.78 -25.60 -28.76
C TYR A 99 10.56 -26.36 -28.23
N GLY A 100 9.35 -25.93 -28.58
CA GLY A 100 8.09 -26.61 -28.30
C GLY A 100 7.13 -25.81 -27.42
N SER A 101 6.00 -26.44 -27.05
CA SER A 101 4.80 -25.75 -26.56
C SER A 101 5.00 -24.82 -25.36
N ASP A 102 6.03 -25.02 -24.51
CA ASP A 102 6.26 -24.19 -23.32
C ASP A 102 6.93 -22.85 -23.61
N GLY A 103 7.33 -22.59 -24.86
CA GLY A 103 7.83 -21.28 -25.28
C GLY A 103 7.31 -20.81 -26.64
N ASP A 104 7.15 -21.74 -27.59
CA ASP A 104 6.84 -21.46 -29.00
C ASP A 104 5.34 -21.32 -29.33
N GLN A 105 4.44 -21.62 -28.38
CA GLN A 105 3.02 -21.24 -28.55
C GLN A 105 2.92 -19.72 -28.66
N PHE A 106 2.06 -19.21 -29.54
CA PHE A 106 1.89 -17.76 -29.70
C PHE A 106 0.50 -17.33 -30.15
N ILE A 107 0.21 -16.06 -29.88
CA ILE A 107 -0.95 -15.30 -30.37
C ILE A 107 -0.40 -14.08 -31.13
N GLU A 108 -0.75 -13.89 -32.40
CA GLU A 108 -0.33 -12.72 -33.18
C GLU A 108 -1.45 -11.68 -33.29
N LEU A 109 -1.16 -10.47 -32.81
CA LEU A 109 -2.00 -9.29 -33.02
C LEU A 109 -1.58 -8.53 -34.29
N TYR A 110 -2.57 -8.03 -35.02
CA TYR A 110 -2.38 -7.28 -36.26
C TYR A 110 -3.18 -5.99 -36.23
N ASN A 111 -2.58 -4.87 -36.66
CA ASN A 111 -3.27 -3.60 -36.88
C ASN A 111 -3.65 -3.43 -38.36
N PRO A 112 -4.88 -3.80 -38.80
CA PRO A 112 -5.40 -3.55 -40.14
C PRO A 112 -5.79 -2.10 -40.43
N THR A 113 -5.75 -1.21 -39.44
CA THR A 113 -6.25 0.17 -39.55
C THR A 113 -5.23 1.10 -40.22
N PRO A 114 -5.62 2.30 -40.70
CA PRO A 114 -4.68 3.29 -41.22
C PRO A 114 -3.98 4.13 -40.14
N ASN A 115 -4.29 3.90 -38.86
CA ASN A 115 -3.80 4.67 -37.71
C ASN A 115 -2.85 3.81 -36.85
N GLU A 116 -2.03 4.47 -36.03
CA GLU A 116 -1.27 3.81 -34.97
C GLU A 116 -2.23 3.44 -33.84
N ALA A 117 -2.27 2.16 -33.46
CA ALA A 117 -3.12 1.67 -32.37
C ALA A 117 -2.29 1.56 -31.08
N ASN A 118 -2.73 2.21 -30.01
CA ASN A 118 -2.15 2.05 -28.68
C ASN A 118 -2.84 0.90 -27.95
N ILE A 119 -2.09 -0.19 -27.69
CA ILE A 119 -2.58 -1.39 -26.99
C ILE A 119 -2.00 -1.52 -25.58
N SER A 120 -1.54 -0.41 -25.00
CA SER A 120 -1.12 -0.33 -23.59
C SER A 120 -2.27 -0.71 -22.66
N GLY A 121 -2.03 -1.58 -21.68
CA GLY A 121 -3.02 -1.98 -20.67
C GLY A 121 -4.09 -2.95 -21.17
N TRP A 122 -4.06 -3.35 -22.45
CA TRP A 122 -4.97 -4.35 -23.02
C TRP A 122 -4.67 -5.75 -22.48
N TRP A 123 -5.64 -6.66 -22.51
CA TRP A 123 -5.54 -7.99 -21.91
C TRP A 123 -5.59 -9.10 -22.97
N LEU A 124 -4.72 -10.09 -22.80
CA LEU A 124 -4.76 -11.39 -23.48
C LEU A 124 -5.10 -12.50 -22.48
N ASP A 125 -5.93 -13.44 -22.91
CA ASP A 125 -6.48 -14.52 -22.06
C ASP A 125 -6.80 -15.76 -22.91
N ASP A 126 -6.79 -16.96 -22.31
CA ASP A 126 -7.10 -18.25 -22.95
C ASP A 126 -8.45 -18.89 -22.54
N ASP A 127 -8.96 -18.62 -21.33
CA ASP A 127 -10.30 -19.03 -20.91
C ASP A 127 -10.89 -18.09 -19.85
N PRO A 128 -11.99 -17.36 -20.14
CA PRO A 128 -12.57 -16.40 -19.20
C PRO A 128 -13.18 -17.04 -17.94
N ASP A 129 -13.35 -18.37 -17.92
CA ASP A 129 -13.88 -19.13 -16.78
C ASP A 129 -12.82 -20.11 -16.18
N GLY A 130 -11.55 -20.05 -16.62
CA GLY A 130 -10.55 -21.09 -16.32
C GLY A 130 -9.13 -20.80 -16.83
N GLY A 131 -8.51 -21.80 -17.48
CA GLY A 131 -7.25 -21.65 -18.21
C GLY A 131 -6.00 -21.27 -17.39
N SER A 132 -5.06 -20.63 -18.08
CA SER A 132 -3.86 -20.03 -17.52
C SER A 132 -4.10 -18.55 -17.13
N PRO A 133 -3.24 -17.91 -16.31
CA PRO A 133 -3.51 -16.54 -15.87
C PRO A 133 -3.43 -15.53 -17.03
N ARG A 134 -4.52 -14.77 -17.22
CA ARG A 134 -4.57 -13.63 -18.15
C ARG A 134 -3.40 -12.65 -17.97
N CYS A 135 -3.11 -11.91 -19.02
CA CYS A 135 -1.83 -11.23 -19.21
C CYS A 135 -2.00 -9.82 -19.80
N GLN A 136 -1.52 -8.77 -19.10
CA GLN A 136 -1.68 -7.37 -19.50
C GLN A 136 -0.54 -6.88 -20.40
N ILE A 137 -0.86 -6.33 -21.57
CA ILE A 137 0.11 -5.79 -22.53
C ILE A 137 0.74 -4.50 -21.98
N GLY A 138 2.06 -4.42 -22.04
CA GLY A 138 2.81 -3.36 -21.37
C GLY A 138 2.51 -1.94 -21.85
N TRP A 139 2.62 -0.98 -20.93
CA TRP A 139 2.47 0.44 -21.24
C TRP A 139 3.53 0.95 -22.23
N GLY A 140 3.09 1.81 -23.15
CA GLY A 140 3.90 2.29 -24.28
C GLY A 140 3.86 1.38 -25.52
N THR A 141 3.05 0.32 -25.53
CA THR A 141 2.96 -0.60 -26.68
C THR A 141 2.08 -0.02 -27.79
N LEU A 142 2.72 0.38 -28.89
CA LEU A 142 2.09 0.95 -30.09
C LEU A 142 2.26 0.00 -31.29
N LEU A 143 1.18 -0.32 -32.00
CA LEU A 143 1.23 -1.00 -33.31
C LEU A 143 1.01 -0.01 -34.44
N GLN A 144 1.98 0.08 -35.35
CA GLN A 144 1.87 0.91 -36.56
C GLN A 144 0.81 0.35 -37.55
N PRO A 145 0.30 1.18 -38.47
CA PRO A 145 -0.58 0.74 -39.56
C PRO A 145 0.01 -0.44 -40.36
N GLY A 146 -0.67 -1.59 -40.34
CA GLY A 146 -0.25 -2.81 -41.03
C GLY A 146 0.77 -3.66 -40.28
N GLU A 147 1.14 -3.31 -39.05
CA GLU A 147 2.11 -4.03 -38.22
C GLU A 147 1.53 -5.25 -37.52
N ARG A 148 2.40 -6.22 -37.22
CA ARG A 148 2.09 -7.51 -36.60
C ARG A 148 3.00 -7.73 -35.41
N MET A 149 2.44 -8.17 -34.29
CA MET A 149 3.14 -8.41 -33.04
C MET A 149 2.78 -9.79 -32.50
N ALA A 150 3.77 -10.68 -32.39
CA ALA A 150 3.58 -12.05 -31.88
C ALA A 150 3.88 -12.13 -30.39
N PHE A 151 2.90 -12.60 -29.61
CA PHE A 151 2.97 -12.77 -28.16
C PHE A 151 3.17 -14.25 -27.85
N TYR A 152 4.37 -14.62 -27.38
CA TYR A 152 4.78 -16.02 -27.16
C TYR A 152 4.56 -16.47 -25.71
N ARG A 153 4.22 -17.75 -25.49
CA ARG A 153 4.04 -18.33 -24.13
C ARG A 153 5.26 -18.15 -23.23
N ALA A 154 6.48 -18.16 -23.81
CA ALA A 154 7.74 -17.83 -23.11
C ALA A 154 7.77 -16.42 -22.47
N LYS A 155 6.84 -15.53 -22.85
CA LYS A 155 6.68 -14.16 -22.34
C LYS A 155 5.31 -13.89 -21.75
N THR A 156 4.26 -14.53 -22.24
CA THR A 156 2.89 -14.29 -21.79
C THR A 156 2.43 -15.23 -20.68
N GLY A 157 3.08 -16.37 -20.49
CA GLY A 157 2.56 -17.46 -19.66
C GLY A 157 1.30 -18.16 -20.22
N ILE A 158 0.64 -17.57 -21.22
CA ILE A 158 -0.62 -18.04 -21.81
C ILE A 158 -0.41 -19.41 -22.45
N GLU A 159 -1.09 -20.41 -21.90
CA GLU A 159 -1.14 -21.77 -22.42
C GLU A 159 -2.30 -21.92 -23.40
N LEU A 160 -2.05 -22.61 -24.52
CA LEU A 160 -3.11 -23.03 -25.45
C LEU A 160 -3.23 -24.56 -25.36
N ASP A 161 -4.17 -25.06 -24.56
CA ASP A 161 -4.40 -26.46 -24.25
C ASP A 161 -4.93 -27.22 -25.48
N TYR A 162 -4.12 -28.17 -25.95
CA TYR A 162 -4.47 -29.04 -27.05
C TYR A 162 -5.60 -30.04 -26.73
N PHE A 163 -5.69 -30.53 -25.50
CA PHE A 163 -6.55 -31.64 -25.09
C PHE A 163 -7.99 -31.18 -24.83
N ASP A 164 -8.18 -30.06 -24.16
CA ASP A 164 -9.51 -29.53 -23.84
C ASP A 164 -9.96 -28.42 -24.82
N GLY A 165 -9.04 -27.59 -25.32
CA GLY A 165 -9.26 -26.57 -26.34
C GLY A 165 -9.86 -25.25 -25.80
N ASP A 166 -9.30 -24.13 -26.26
CA ASP A 166 -9.47 -22.83 -25.59
C ASP A 166 -10.17 -21.73 -26.42
N VAL A 167 -10.35 -20.58 -25.76
CA VAL A 167 -10.94 -19.34 -26.30
C VAL A 167 -10.00 -18.17 -26.06
N ILE A 168 -9.10 -17.90 -27.01
CA ILE A 168 -8.26 -16.71 -26.97
C ILE A 168 -9.13 -15.45 -27.00
N ARG A 169 -8.95 -14.56 -26.02
CA ARG A 169 -9.59 -13.24 -25.95
C ARG A 169 -8.54 -12.13 -26.06
N LEU A 170 -8.93 -11.05 -26.73
CA LEU A 170 -8.26 -9.76 -26.69
C LEU A 170 -9.25 -8.73 -26.16
N GLU A 171 -8.97 -8.16 -25.00
CA GLU A 171 -9.79 -7.13 -24.36
C GLU A 171 -8.99 -5.83 -24.24
N ASP A 172 -9.64 -4.67 -24.26
CA ASP A 172 -8.95 -3.40 -24.09
C ASP A 172 -8.72 -3.05 -22.61
N SER A 173 -8.14 -1.87 -22.36
CA SER A 173 -7.86 -1.36 -21.01
C SER A 173 -9.10 -1.07 -20.15
N TRP A 174 -10.31 -1.21 -20.69
CA TRP A 174 -11.58 -1.11 -19.93
C TRP A 174 -12.26 -2.47 -19.74
N GLY A 175 -11.63 -3.55 -20.21
CA GLY A 175 -12.20 -4.90 -20.19
C GLY A 175 -13.27 -5.13 -21.27
N ASP A 176 -13.41 -4.23 -22.25
CA ASP A 176 -14.31 -4.44 -23.39
C ASP A 176 -13.64 -5.38 -24.41
N LEU A 177 -14.37 -6.41 -24.85
CA LEU A 177 -13.86 -7.43 -25.76
C LEU A 177 -13.64 -6.85 -27.18
N VAL A 178 -12.38 -6.82 -27.62
CA VAL A 178 -11.97 -6.32 -28.94
C VAL A 178 -12.05 -7.41 -30.01
N ASP A 179 -11.50 -8.59 -29.74
CA ASP A 179 -11.52 -9.73 -30.66
C ASP A 179 -11.42 -11.07 -29.90
N SER A 180 -11.82 -12.16 -30.56
CA SER A 180 -11.63 -13.52 -30.00
C SER A 180 -11.41 -14.58 -31.08
N ALA A 181 -10.75 -15.66 -30.67
CA ALA A 181 -10.58 -16.87 -31.43
C ALA A 181 -10.88 -18.08 -30.54
N SER A 182 -11.27 -19.21 -31.13
CA SER A 182 -11.41 -20.46 -30.38
C SER A 182 -11.08 -21.66 -31.23
N PHE A 183 -10.62 -22.73 -30.58
CA PHE A 183 -10.27 -23.98 -31.24
C PHE A 183 -10.72 -25.17 -30.38
N PRO A 184 -11.23 -26.26 -30.98
CA PRO A 184 -11.69 -27.39 -30.20
C PRO A 184 -10.56 -28.34 -29.79
N ALA A 185 -10.78 -29.06 -28.69
CA ALA A 185 -10.06 -30.26 -28.26
C ALA A 185 -9.53 -31.13 -29.42
N GLU A 186 -8.27 -31.55 -29.30
CA GLU A 186 -7.53 -32.46 -30.17
C GLU A 186 -7.44 -32.03 -31.67
N HIS A 187 -7.67 -30.74 -31.99
CA HIS A 187 -7.86 -30.29 -33.38
C HIS A 187 -6.68 -29.53 -34.03
N SER A 188 -5.64 -29.13 -33.27
CA SER A 188 -4.41 -28.58 -33.87
C SER A 188 -3.48 -29.67 -34.42
N TYR A 189 -2.59 -29.28 -35.32
CA TYR A 189 -1.54 -30.15 -35.83
C TYR A 189 -0.17 -29.53 -35.49
N TRP A 190 0.82 -30.39 -35.26
CA TRP A 190 2.21 -29.98 -35.00
C TRP A 190 2.74 -29.04 -36.09
N ASP A 191 3.31 -27.91 -35.65
CA ASP A 191 3.79 -26.80 -36.49
C ASP A 191 2.79 -26.37 -37.57
N THR A 192 1.50 -26.33 -37.20
CA THR A 192 0.41 -25.82 -38.03
C THR A 192 -0.41 -24.81 -37.23
N SER A 193 -0.36 -23.54 -37.64
CA SER A 193 -1.11 -22.47 -36.99
C SER A 193 -2.53 -22.33 -37.53
N TYR A 194 -3.40 -21.75 -36.70
CA TYR A 194 -4.66 -21.18 -37.12
C TYR A 194 -4.42 -19.75 -37.60
N GLY A 195 -4.98 -19.38 -38.74
CA GLY A 195 -4.94 -18.02 -39.27
C GLY A 195 -6.28 -17.63 -39.89
N ARG A 196 -6.56 -16.33 -39.93
CA ARG A 196 -7.69 -15.79 -40.69
C ARG A 196 -7.44 -15.89 -42.20
N ASP A 197 -8.43 -16.34 -42.96
CA ASP A 197 -8.44 -16.26 -44.42
C ASP A 197 -8.74 -14.84 -44.93
N SER A 198 -8.73 -14.63 -46.26
CA SER A 198 -9.00 -13.33 -46.89
C SER A 198 -10.43 -12.77 -46.70
N VAL A 199 -11.30 -13.51 -46.00
CA VAL A 199 -12.67 -13.13 -45.65
C VAL A 199 -12.86 -13.13 -44.11
N GLY A 200 -11.81 -13.40 -43.33
CA GLY A 200 -11.79 -13.35 -41.87
C GLY A 200 -12.08 -14.68 -41.15
N ASN A 201 -12.27 -15.80 -41.86
CA ASN A 201 -12.57 -17.10 -41.25
C ASN A 201 -11.31 -17.75 -40.67
N TRP A 202 -11.40 -18.34 -39.48
CA TRP A 202 -10.34 -19.17 -38.91
C TRP A 202 -10.16 -20.48 -39.69
N VAL A 203 -8.95 -20.72 -40.18
CA VAL A 203 -8.54 -21.93 -40.91
C VAL A 203 -7.13 -22.35 -40.48
N HIS A 204 -6.78 -23.63 -40.68
CA HIS A 204 -5.38 -24.06 -40.62
C HIS A 204 -4.63 -23.52 -41.84
N ILE A 205 -3.63 -22.65 -41.63
CA ILE A 205 -2.88 -22.01 -42.73
C ILE A 205 -1.63 -22.79 -43.16
N GLY A 206 -1.22 -23.78 -42.37
CA GLY A 206 0.01 -24.55 -42.59
C GLY A 206 1.12 -24.06 -41.67
N SER A 207 2.36 -24.06 -42.16
CA SER A 207 3.52 -23.64 -41.37
C SER A 207 3.37 -22.20 -40.86
N PRO A 208 3.62 -21.94 -39.56
CA PRO A 208 3.43 -20.62 -38.97
C PRO A 208 4.14 -19.47 -39.68
N THR A 209 3.52 -18.29 -39.59
CA THR A 209 3.94 -17.05 -40.26
C THR A 209 4.14 -15.83 -39.34
N PRO A 210 4.58 -15.96 -38.07
CA PRO A 210 4.67 -14.81 -37.16
C PRO A 210 5.57 -13.71 -37.72
N GLY A 211 5.09 -12.46 -37.60
CA GLY A 211 5.65 -11.26 -38.23
C GLY A 211 5.29 -11.08 -39.71
N SER A 212 4.37 -11.88 -40.27
CA SER A 212 4.09 -11.94 -41.71
C SER A 212 2.58 -12.13 -41.97
N PRO A 213 2.06 -11.80 -43.16
CA PRO A 213 0.70 -12.20 -43.54
C PRO A 213 0.55 -13.73 -43.58
N ASN A 214 -0.66 -14.21 -43.25
CA ASN A 214 -1.04 -15.62 -43.19
C ASN A 214 -0.90 -16.41 -44.52
N ASP A 215 -0.65 -15.74 -45.65
CA ASP A 215 -0.34 -16.34 -46.96
C ASP A 215 1.14 -16.20 -47.36
N GLY A 216 1.97 -15.71 -46.45
CA GLY A 216 3.39 -15.42 -46.61
C GLY A 216 4.29 -16.56 -46.13
N THR A 217 5.41 -16.18 -45.49
CA THR A 217 6.40 -17.10 -44.92
C THR A 217 7.00 -16.46 -43.68
N TYR A 218 7.29 -17.27 -42.65
CA TYR A 218 8.05 -16.87 -41.46
C TYR A 218 9.32 -16.08 -41.82
N VAL A 219 9.47 -14.93 -41.17
CA VAL A 219 10.54 -13.96 -41.45
C VAL A 219 11.79 -14.17 -40.59
N GLY A 220 11.79 -15.17 -39.72
CA GLY A 220 12.80 -15.40 -38.68
C GLY A 220 12.42 -14.75 -37.35
N PRO A 221 13.18 -14.99 -36.28
CA PRO A 221 12.78 -14.61 -34.91
C PRO A 221 12.80 -13.09 -34.68
N ASN A 222 13.51 -12.33 -35.52
CA ASN A 222 13.64 -10.87 -35.41
C ASN A 222 12.41 -10.09 -35.93
N HIS A 223 11.20 -10.68 -35.89
CA HIS A 223 9.97 -9.93 -36.06
C HIS A 223 9.61 -9.18 -34.78
N LEU A 224 8.58 -8.34 -34.82
CA LEU A 224 8.10 -7.64 -33.63
C LEU A 224 7.42 -8.66 -32.70
N GLN A 225 7.99 -8.83 -31.52
CA GLN A 225 7.45 -9.69 -30.47
C GLN A 225 6.85 -8.82 -29.37
N GLY A 226 5.67 -9.20 -28.92
CA GLY A 226 5.00 -8.59 -27.78
C GLY A 226 5.33 -9.30 -26.49
N SER A 227 5.32 -8.55 -25.39
CA SER A 227 5.25 -9.08 -24.04
C SER A 227 4.00 -8.54 -23.35
N CYS A 228 3.45 -9.36 -22.48
CA CYS A 228 2.45 -8.97 -21.51
C CYS A 228 2.86 -9.55 -20.16
N TYR A 229 2.21 -9.10 -19.10
CA TYR A 229 2.55 -9.46 -17.72
C TYR A 229 1.35 -10.23 -17.18
N THR A 230 1.53 -11.52 -16.93
CA THR A 230 0.53 -12.31 -16.20
C THR A 230 0.20 -11.61 -14.89
N VAL A 231 -1.04 -11.69 -14.39
CA VAL A 231 -1.39 -11.23 -13.03
C VAL A 231 -0.84 -12.17 -11.93
N ARG A 232 0.41 -12.60 -12.10
CA ARG A 232 1.26 -13.23 -11.07
C ARG A 232 1.99 -12.11 -10.32
N ASP A 233 1.21 -11.20 -9.77
CA ASP A 233 1.59 -10.05 -8.92
C ASP A 233 2.56 -10.37 -7.75
N HIS A 234 2.77 -11.65 -7.46
CA HIS A 234 3.58 -12.13 -6.34
C HIS A 234 4.82 -12.92 -6.75
N ILE A 235 5.03 -13.17 -8.04
CA ILE A 235 6.08 -14.07 -8.55
C ILE A 235 6.84 -13.42 -9.72
N HIS A 236 8.13 -13.18 -9.51
CA HIS A 236 9.06 -12.74 -10.56
C HIS A 236 9.98 -13.88 -10.99
N ASP A 237 10.08 -14.11 -12.30
CA ASP A 237 10.88 -15.19 -12.89
C ASP A 237 12.38 -15.07 -12.58
N GLY A 238 13.05 -16.21 -12.44
CA GLY A 238 14.49 -16.29 -12.22
C GLY A 238 14.86 -17.01 -10.93
N GLN A 239 16.15 -17.18 -10.67
CA GLN A 239 16.61 -17.99 -9.54
C GLN A 239 17.98 -17.57 -9.01
N TYR A 240 18.14 -17.59 -7.69
CA TYR A 240 19.39 -17.30 -7.00
C TYR A 240 19.39 -17.87 -5.58
N ILE A 241 20.57 -17.94 -4.96
CA ILE A 241 20.73 -18.33 -3.56
C ILE A 241 21.31 -17.15 -2.80
N LEU A 242 20.61 -16.66 -1.78
CA LEU A 242 21.15 -15.72 -0.81
C LEU A 242 21.80 -16.50 0.34
N LYS A 243 22.97 -16.07 0.80
CA LYS A 243 23.65 -16.61 1.98
C LYS A 243 23.91 -15.52 3.01
N GLY A 244 23.64 -15.81 4.28
CA GLY A 244 23.83 -14.89 5.41
C GLY A 244 23.36 -15.52 6.73
N ARG A 245 23.17 -14.73 7.78
CA ARG A 245 22.40 -15.19 8.95
C ARG A 245 20.91 -15.13 8.58
N VAL A 246 20.14 -16.20 8.74
CA VAL A 246 18.71 -16.23 8.33
C VAL A 246 17.82 -16.27 9.55
N VAL A 247 16.96 -15.27 9.71
CA VAL A 247 15.98 -15.15 10.80
C VAL A 247 14.61 -15.53 10.25
N THR A 248 14.14 -16.74 10.55
CA THR A 248 12.97 -17.29 9.85
C THR A 248 11.62 -16.80 10.39
N MET A 249 11.59 -16.17 11.57
CA MET A 249 10.38 -15.74 12.30
C MET A 249 9.37 -16.86 12.64
N ASN A 250 9.81 -18.13 12.62
CA ASN A 250 8.99 -19.26 13.11
C ASN A 250 8.95 -19.35 14.65
N SER A 251 10.02 -18.90 15.32
CA SER A 251 10.12 -18.68 16.76
C SER A 251 11.35 -17.80 17.07
N GLU A 252 11.50 -17.34 18.31
CA GLU A 252 12.66 -16.56 18.78
C GLU A 252 14.02 -17.27 18.55
N ASP A 253 14.08 -18.59 18.78
CA ASP A 253 15.29 -19.39 18.51
C ASP A 253 15.46 -19.80 17.01
N ALA A 254 14.56 -19.40 16.10
CA ALA A 254 14.52 -19.94 14.72
C ALA A 254 15.47 -19.18 13.75
N VAL A 255 16.75 -19.14 14.13
CA VAL A 255 17.84 -18.42 13.47
C VAL A 255 18.90 -19.40 12.96
N LEU A 256 19.33 -19.23 11.72
CA LEU A 256 20.43 -19.99 11.11
C LEU A 256 21.65 -19.06 10.94
N ASP A 257 22.69 -19.21 11.76
CA ASP A 257 23.87 -18.31 11.74
C ASP A 257 24.63 -18.32 10.40
N ARG A 258 24.54 -19.42 9.63
CA ARG A 258 25.05 -19.52 8.26
C ARG A 258 23.99 -20.16 7.37
N GLY A 259 22.84 -19.49 7.29
CA GLY A 259 21.71 -19.90 6.47
C GLY A 259 21.91 -19.57 4.99
N ASN A 260 21.14 -20.28 4.17
CA ASN A 260 21.02 -20.10 2.73
C ASN A 260 19.52 -20.10 2.40
N VAL A 261 19.08 -19.20 1.52
CA VAL A 261 17.71 -19.11 1.01
C VAL A 261 17.76 -19.24 -0.51
N PHE A 262 17.19 -20.32 -1.05
CA PHE A 262 17.06 -20.53 -2.49
C PHE A 262 15.71 -19.99 -2.96
N VAL A 263 15.76 -18.97 -3.82
CA VAL A 263 14.62 -18.37 -4.50
C VAL A 263 14.57 -18.90 -5.94
N LYS A 264 13.38 -19.30 -6.39
CA LYS A 264 13.09 -19.61 -7.79
C LYS A 264 11.68 -19.17 -8.11
N ASP A 265 11.54 -18.41 -9.19
CA ASP A 265 10.29 -17.86 -9.72
C ASP A 265 9.46 -17.28 -8.58
N GLY A 266 10.02 -16.24 -7.95
CA GLY A 266 9.49 -15.51 -6.81
C GLY A 266 9.24 -16.27 -5.50
N VAL A 267 9.41 -17.59 -5.48
CA VAL A 267 9.08 -18.44 -4.33
C VAL A 267 10.35 -18.99 -3.67
N ILE A 268 10.35 -19.01 -2.34
CA ILE A 268 11.36 -19.68 -1.54
C ILE A 268 11.21 -21.20 -1.70
N GLN A 269 12.15 -21.82 -2.38
CA GLN A 269 12.15 -23.27 -2.64
C GLN A 269 12.86 -24.07 -1.55
N ALA A 270 13.86 -23.47 -0.89
CA ALA A 270 14.62 -24.12 0.18
C ALA A 270 15.25 -23.10 1.15
N VAL A 271 15.33 -23.50 2.43
CA VAL A 271 16.08 -22.80 3.47
C VAL A 271 16.91 -23.83 4.24
N TRP A 272 18.22 -23.61 4.39
CA TRP A 272 19.11 -24.55 5.10
C TRP A 272 20.35 -23.87 5.69
N GLU A 273 20.90 -24.43 6.77
CA GLU A 273 22.21 -24.02 7.31
C GLU A 273 23.35 -24.74 6.56
N ASP A 274 24.50 -24.07 6.41
CA ASP A 274 25.74 -24.55 5.79
C ASP A 274 25.99 -26.07 5.96
N GLY A 275 26.00 -26.79 4.82
CA GLY A 275 26.05 -28.24 4.80
C GLY A 275 25.82 -28.77 3.38
N GLN A 276 25.06 -29.87 3.26
CA GLN A 276 24.55 -30.28 1.96
C GLN A 276 23.23 -29.55 1.67
N PRO A 277 23.09 -28.87 0.52
CA PRO A 277 21.82 -28.31 0.09
C PRO A 277 20.81 -29.45 -0.19
N PRO A 278 19.50 -29.19 -0.10
CA PRO A 278 18.47 -30.23 -0.19
C PRO A 278 18.28 -30.84 -1.59
N GLY A 279 18.90 -30.29 -2.63
CA GLY A 279 18.80 -30.77 -4.01
C GLY A 279 20.15 -30.84 -4.73
N ALA A 280 20.26 -31.72 -5.73
CA ALA A 280 21.47 -31.86 -6.54
C ALA A 280 21.73 -30.63 -7.43
N ASP A 281 20.66 -30.03 -7.97
CA ASP A 281 20.74 -28.94 -8.95
C ASP A 281 21.15 -27.59 -8.32
N VAL A 282 20.96 -27.46 -7.01
CA VAL A 282 21.38 -26.30 -6.20
C VAL A 282 22.91 -26.16 -6.13
N TRP A 283 23.67 -27.24 -6.33
CA TRP A 283 25.15 -27.24 -6.25
C TRP A 283 25.84 -26.46 -7.37
N SER A 284 25.14 -26.19 -8.48
CA SER A 284 25.69 -25.50 -9.66
C SER A 284 25.23 -24.04 -9.79
N MET A 285 24.44 -23.54 -8.84
CA MET A 285 23.96 -22.17 -8.83
C MET A 285 24.98 -21.24 -8.18
N ASP A 286 25.07 -20.01 -8.67
CA ASP A 286 25.85 -18.97 -8.01
C ASP A 286 25.18 -18.55 -6.69
N VAL A 287 26.00 -18.37 -5.65
CA VAL A 287 25.57 -17.98 -4.31
C VAL A 287 25.96 -16.54 -4.07
N VAL A 288 24.96 -15.70 -3.82
CA VAL A 288 25.14 -14.32 -3.38
C VAL A 288 25.34 -14.33 -1.87
N ASP A 289 26.59 -14.30 -1.44
CA ASP A 289 26.95 -14.09 -0.03
C ASP A 289 26.67 -12.63 0.32
N THR A 290 25.61 -12.39 1.10
CA THR A 290 25.13 -11.04 1.39
C THR A 290 25.91 -10.38 2.52
N GLY A 291 26.72 -11.13 3.28
CA GLY A 291 27.41 -10.67 4.50
C GLY A 291 26.48 -10.23 5.64
N GLY A 292 25.16 -10.22 5.43
CA GLY A 292 24.16 -9.64 6.32
C GLY A 292 23.29 -10.67 7.04
N THR A 293 22.31 -10.15 7.77
CA THR A 293 21.21 -10.91 8.35
C THR A 293 19.96 -10.71 7.48
N ILE A 294 19.35 -11.82 7.08
CA ILE A 294 18.19 -11.94 6.19
C ILE A 294 16.95 -12.16 7.05
N TYR A 295 15.96 -11.29 6.91
CA TYR A 295 14.66 -11.32 7.58
C TYR A 295 13.54 -11.44 6.52
N PRO A 296 12.31 -11.81 6.90
CA PRO A 296 11.16 -11.52 6.06
C PRO A 296 11.09 -10.03 5.76
N GLY A 297 10.59 -9.67 4.59
CA GLY A 297 10.25 -8.29 4.26
C GLY A 297 9.34 -7.66 5.33
N LEU A 298 9.55 -6.36 5.59
CA LEU A 298 8.73 -5.66 6.57
C LEU A 298 7.35 -5.35 5.97
N ILE A 299 6.32 -5.40 6.80
CA ILE A 299 4.94 -5.16 6.38
C ILE A 299 4.44 -3.89 7.06
N ASP A 300 4.08 -2.91 6.25
CA ASP A 300 3.39 -1.70 6.69
C ASP A 300 1.88 -1.92 6.63
N MET A 301 1.28 -2.15 7.80
CA MET A 301 -0.16 -2.33 7.93
C MET A 301 -0.96 -1.02 8.01
N HIS A 302 -0.31 0.14 8.00
CA HIS A 302 -1.04 1.41 7.95
C HIS A 302 -0.20 2.58 7.43
N ASN A 303 -0.60 3.09 6.26
CA ASN A 303 -0.06 4.30 5.64
C ASN A 303 -1.16 5.13 4.94
N HIS A 304 -0.76 6.24 4.33
CA HIS A 304 -1.52 6.96 3.30
C HIS A 304 -0.56 7.37 2.17
N ILE A 305 -0.12 6.39 1.37
CA ILE A 305 1.08 6.48 0.51
C ILE A 305 1.05 7.68 -0.44
N HIS A 306 -0.15 8.07 -0.90
CA HIS A 306 -0.39 9.20 -1.79
C HIS A 306 -0.15 10.59 -1.16
N TYR A 307 0.31 10.67 0.10
CA TYR A 307 0.86 11.89 0.72
C TYR A 307 2.38 11.83 0.94
N ASN A 308 3.05 10.68 0.73
CA ASN A 308 4.41 10.46 1.22
C ASN A 308 5.53 11.11 0.39
N MET A 309 5.21 11.89 -0.65
CA MET A 309 6.15 12.87 -1.20
C MET A 309 6.29 14.12 -0.30
N LEU A 310 5.40 14.30 0.68
CA LEU A 310 5.39 15.45 1.58
C LEU A 310 6.16 15.19 2.89
N PRO A 311 6.82 16.23 3.43
CA PRO A 311 7.57 16.13 4.67
C PRO A 311 6.67 16.01 5.90
N LEU A 312 7.27 15.62 7.05
CA LEU A 312 6.69 15.85 8.37
C LEU A 312 6.11 17.26 8.46
N TRP A 313 4.85 17.36 8.85
CA TRP A 313 4.13 18.62 8.92
C TRP A 313 4.53 19.38 10.19
N ASP A 314 5.38 20.39 10.04
CA ASP A 314 5.71 21.33 11.11
C ASP A 314 4.54 22.30 11.32
N TYR A 315 3.90 22.28 12.49
CA TYR A 315 2.71 23.09 12.77
C TYR A 315 2.69 23.70 14.17
N GLU A 316 2.13 24.91 14.24
CA GLU A 316 1.86 25.57 15.53
C GLU A 316 0.55 25.05 16.15
N LEU A 317 0.61 24.69 17.43
CA LEU A 317 -0.54 24.30 18.25
C LEU A 317 -1.44 25.51 18.53
N GLN A 318 -2.73 25.41 18.18
CA GLN A 318 -3.71 26.49 18.37
C GLN A 318 -4.30 26.53 19.79
N GLY A 319 -3.43 26.46 20.81
CA GLY A 319 -3.76 26.63 22.23
C GLY A 319 -3.60 25.37 23.10
N GLY A 320 -3.50 24.18 22.51
CA GLY A 320 -3.29 22.90 23.19
C GLY A 320 -3.16 21.75 22.18
N PHE A 321 -2.87 20.54 22.64
CA PHE A 321 -2.81 19.33 21.80
C PHE A 321 -4.17 19.01 21.18
N TYR A 322 -4.15 18.36 20.01
CA TYR A 322 -5.35 17.77 19.47
C TYR A 322 -5.76 16.58 20.34
N THR A 323 -7.06 16.39 20.49
CA THR A 323 -7.62 15.29 21.29
C THR A 323 -8.32 14.24 20.43
N ASN A 324 -8.55 14.51 19.15
CA ASN A 324 -9.02 13.54 18.15
C ASN A 324 -8.75 14.00 16.71
N ARG A 325 -8.96 13.07 15.76
CA ARG A 325 -8.76 13.25 14.31
C ARG A 325 -9.53 14.38 13.63
N TYR A 326 -10.63 14.82 14.24
CA TYR A 326 -11.53 15.82 13.68
C TYR A 326 -11.02 17.26 13.89
N GLN A 327 -9.93 17.44 14.65
CA GLN A 327 -9.43 18.75 15.06
C GLN A 327 -8.29 19.28 14.18
N TRP A 328 -7.25 18.49 13.92
CA TRP A 328 -6.02 18.95 13.24
C TRP A 328 -6.27 19.42 11.80
N LYS A 329 -7.25 18.83 11.10
CA LYS A 329 -7.71 19.24 9.76
C LYS A 329 -8.20 20.70 9.69
N ASN A 330 -8.49 21.32 10.84
CA ASN A 330 -8.89 22.73 10.94
C ASN A 330 -7.70 23.70 11.18
N ASN A 331 -6.47 23.21 11.32
CA ASN A 331 -5.30 24.08 11.41
C ASN A 331 -5.15 24.89 10.11
N ALA A 332 -4.85 26.18 10.23
CA ALA A 332 -4.66 27.06 9.09
C ALA A 332 -3.49 26.62 8.19
N GLY A 333 -2.45 26.00 8.77
CA GLY A 333 -1.32 25.42 8.02
C GLY A 333 -1.61 24.08 7.34
N TYR A 334 -2.66 23.35 7.73
CA TYR A 334 -2.90 22.00 7.22
C TYR A 334 -3.18 21.96 5.71
N LYS A 335 -3.96 22.94 5.21
CA LYS A 335 -4.26 23.03 3.78
C LYS A 335 -3.03 23.36 2.93
N PRO A 336 -2.25 24.44 3.20
CA PRO A 336 -1.08 24.75 2.41
C PRO A 336 0.07 23.74 2.55
N SER A 337 0.24 23.10 3.71
CA SER A 337 1.34 22.13 3.89
C SER A 337 1.02 20.70 3.44
N VAL A 338 -0.27 20.29 3.44
CA VAL A 338 -0.65 18.88 3.20
C VAL A 338 -1.72 18.73 2.12
N THR A 339 -2.89 19.36 2.28
CA THR A 339 -4.04 19.09 1.38
C THR A 339 -3.83 19.63 -0.04
N TRP A 340 -3.46 20.90 -0.18
CA TRP A 340 -3.28 21.52 -1.49
C TRP A 340 -2.09 20.94 -2.27
N PRO A 341 -0.91 20.71 -1.67
CA PRO A 341 0.21 20.07 -2.37
C PRO A 341 -0.18 18.72 -2.98
N LYS A 342 -0.77 17.81 -2.19
CA LYS A 342 -1.28 16.51 -2.68
C LYS A 342 -2.20 16.68 -3.88
N SER A 343 -3.26 17.48 -3.74
CA SER A 343 -4.23 17.67 -4.82
C SER A 343 -3.64 18.32 -6.07
N LEU A 344 -2.73 19.30 -5.93
CA LEU A 344 -2.16 20.02 -7.06
C LEU A 344 -1.12 19.20 -7.82
N ILE A 345 -0.34 18.36 -7.13
CA ILE A 345 0.65 17.46 -7.75
C ILE A 345 -0.05 16.37 -8.54
N GLN A 346 -1.11 15.79 -8.00
CA GLN A 346 -1.69 14.56 -8.53
C GLN A 346 -2.81 14.80 -9.57
N SER A 347 -3.59 15.89 -9.45
CA SER A 347 -4.75 16.07 -10.35
C SER A 347 -4.36 16.48 -11.79
N GLY A 348 -5.03 15.88 -12.77
CA GLY A 348 -4.81 16.13 -14.20
C GLY A 348 -4.89 17.57 -14.72
N PRO A 349 -5.72 18.49 -14.19
CA PRO A 349 -5.72 19.88 -14.62
C PRO A 349 -4.42 20.65 -14.31
N TYR A 350 -3.59 20.10 -13.42
CA TYR A 350 -2.42 20.73 -12.80
C TYR A 350 -1.12 20.03 -13.24
N TRP A 351 -0.47 19.26 -12.36
CA TRP A 351 0.79 18.57 -12.65
C TRP A 351 0.62 17.13 -13.18
N ASN A 352 -0.47 16.43 -12.83
CA ASN A 352 -0.72 15.03 -13.24
C ASN A 352 0.41 14.03 -12.88
N LEU A 353 1.02 14.17 -11.71
CA LEU A 353 2.14 13.33 -11.24
C LEU A 353 1.70 12.29 -10.19
N GLU A 354 0.48 11.75 -10.28
CA GLU A 354 -0.04 10.80 -9.30
C GLU A 354 0.80 9.52 -9.24
N GLU A 355 0.98 8.86 -10.39
CA GLU A 355 1.83 7.66 -10.55
C GLU A 355 3.27 7.90 -10.07
N SER A 356 3.90 8.98 -10.50
CA SER A 356 5.26 9.35 -10.07
C SER A 356 5.34 9.56 -8.56
N SER A 357 4.33 10.19 -7.94
CA SER A 357 4.29 10.44 -6.50
C SER A 357 4.08 9.16 -5.67
N VAL A 358 3.31 8.20 -6.18
CA VAL A 358 3.07 6.91 -5.53
C VAL A 358 4.31 6.01 -5.65
N LYS A 359 4.94 5.90 -6.82
CA LYS A 359 6.21 5.16 -6.96
C LYS A 359 7.31 5.74 -6.06
N TYR A 360 7.39 7.05 -5.92
CA TYR A 360 8.31 7.70 -4.99
C TYR A 360 8.03 7.30 -3.53
N ALA A 361 6.75 7.22 -3.15
CA ALA A 361 6.32 6.78 -1.83
C ALA A 361 6.61 5.30 -1.56
N GLU A 362 6.29 4.40 -2.48
CA GLU A 362 6.61 2.96 -2.36
C GLU A 362 8.13 2.74 -2.28
N MET A 363 8.91 3.44 -3.10
CA MET A 363 10.37 3.35 -3.06
C MET A 363 10.91 3.78 -1.68
N LYS A 364 10.32 4.81 -1.05
CA LYS A 364 10.68 5.26 0.30
C LYS A 364 10.34 4.25 1.40
N GLU A 365 9.33 3.43 1.21
CA GLU A 365 9.05 2.29 2.09
C GLU A 365 10.11 1.17 1.89
N ILE A 366 10.42 0.85 0.64
CA ILE A 366 11.36 -0.21 0.25
C ILE A 366 12.81 0.11 0.63
N THR A 367 13.23 1.39 0.67
CA THR A 367 14.55 1.78 1.21
C THR A 367 14.70 1.39 2.68
N GLY A 368 13.59 1.29 3.41
CA GLY A 368 13.52 0.80 4.77
C GLY A 368 13.25 -0.71 4.90
N GLY A 369 13.25 -1.48 3.81
CA GLY A 369 13.01 -2.92 3.86
C GLY A 369 11.54 -3.36 3.83
N THR A 370 10.60 -2.44 3.63
CA THR A 370 9.17 -2.77 3.46
C THR A 370 8.94 -3.49 2.14
N THR A 371 8.12 -4.55 2.14
CA THR A 371 7.73 -5.28 0.92
C THR A 371 6.22 -5.27 0.68
N ALA A 372 5.41 -4.91 1.68
CA ALA A 372 3.96 -4.75 1.57
C ALA A 372 3.48 -3.52 2.34
N VAL A 373 2.51 -2.77 1.80
CA VAL A 373 2.01 -1.51 2.35
C VAL A 373 0.49 -1.36 2.21
N GLN A 374 -0.18 -0.92 3.28
CA GLN A 374 -1.58 -0.50 3.30
C GLN A 374 -1.68 1.02 3.07
N GLY A 375 -2.68 1.48 2.34
CA GLY A 375 -2.99 2.92 2.20
C GLY A 375 -2.91 3.45 0.78
N GLY A 376 -3.07 2.56 -0.21
CA GLY A 376 -3.19 2.93 -1.61
C GLY A 376 -4.36 3.91 -1.88
N PRO A 377 -4.34 4.64 -3.00
CA PRO A 377 -5.52 5.38 -3.44
C PRO A 377 -6.65 4.40 -3.80
N SER A 378 -7.90 4.74 -3.45
CA SER A 378 -9.05 3.83 -3.54
C SER A 378 -9.88 4.06 -4.82
N ASN A 379 -9.24 4.04 -5.97
CA ASN A 379 -9.87 4.20 -7.28
C ASN A 379 -9.66 2.97 -8.17
N ASP A 380 -10.67 2.65 -8.98
CA ASP A 380 -10.68 1.51 -9.91
C ASP A 380 -9.75 1.73 -11.13
N ASP A 381 -9.08 2.88 -11.24
CA ASP A 381 -8.06 3.13 -12.27
C ASP A 381 -6.76 2.39 -11.89
N GLU A 382 -6.43 1.35 -12.65
CA GLU A 382 -5.41 0.29 -12.42
C GLU A 382 -3.93 0.76 -12.34
N ALA A 383 -3.64 1.98 -11.88
CA ALA A 383 -2.29 2.56 -11.97
C ALA A 383 -1.39 2.41 -10.73
N PHE A 384 -1.91 1.86 -9.62
CA PHE A 384 -1.32 2.04 -8.28
C PHE A 384 -1.12 0.76 -7.45
N SER A 385 -1.30 -0.43 -8.04
CA SER A 385 -1.57 -1.64 -7.27
C SER A 385 -0.46 -2.69 -7.21
N TRP A 386 0.53 -2.68 -8.12
CA TRP A 386 1.44 -3.85 -8.30
C TRP A 386 2.91 -3.56 -8.67
N ILE A 387 3.45 -2.35 -8.44
CA ILE A 387 4.75 -1.97 -9.02
C ILE A 387 5.93 -2.35 -8.13
N LEU A 388 6.08 -1.69 -6.98
CA LEU A 388 7.29 -1.80 -6.17
C LEU A 388 7.03 -2.55 -4.85
N ALA A 389 6.05 -2.09 -4.07
CA ALA A 389 5.61 -2.80 -2.86
C ALA A 389 4.27 -3.48 -3.14
N ARG A 390 3.96 -4.56 -2.42
CA ARG A 390 2.61 -5.15 -2.46
C ARG A 390 1.61 -4.16 -1.89
N ASN A 391 0.65 -3.73 -2.68
CA ASN A 391 -0.47 -2.96 -2.19
C ASN A 391 -1.44 -3.91 -1.46
N ILE A 392 -1.59 -3.75 -0.15
CA ILE A 392 -2.32 -4.70 0.71
C ILE A 392 -3.82 -4.73 0.39
N GLU A 393 -4.41 -3.62 -0.05
CA GLU A 393 -5.85 -3.52 -0.30
C GLU A 393 -6.36 -4.14 -1.61
N TYR A 394 -5.46 -4.67 -2.44
CA TYR A 394 -5.78 -5.23 -3.76
C TYR A 394 -5.43 -6.72 -3.82
N TYR A 395 -5.78 -7.33 -4.97
CA TYR A 395 -5.42 -8.70 -5.31
C TYR A 395 -3.96 -9.02 -4.95
N ASN A 396 -3.78 -10.08 -4.16
CA ASN A 396 -2.51 -10.69 -3.77
C ASN A 396 -2.72 -12.19 -3.53
N PHE A 397 -1.74 -13.02 -3.87
CA PHE A 397 -1.73 -14.46 -3.54
C PHE A 397 -2.97 -15.26 -4.01
N GLY A 398 -3.67 -14.77 -5.03
CA GLY A 398 -4.85 -15.41 -5.60
C GLY A 398 -6.20 -14.87 -5.11
N ARG A 399 -6.23 -13.83 -4.26
CA ARG A 399 -7.45 -13.33 -3.58
C ARG A 399 -7.44 -11.80 -3.47
N ASP A 400 -8.61 -11.19 -3.44
CA ASP A 400 -8.83 -9.75 -3.24
C ASP A 400 -9.97 -9.52 -2.24
N GLU A 401 -9.69 -9.82 -0.97
CA GLU A 401 -10.70 -9.89 0.10
C GLU A 401 -10.31 -8.99 1.29
N MET A 402 -9.62 -7.89 0.97
CA MET A 402 -9.23 -6.85 1.91
C MET A 402 -10.20 -5.68 1.82
N HIS A 403 -10.51 -5.08 2.97
CA HIS A 403 -11.41 -3.94 3.06
C HIS A 403 -10.83 -2.84 3.95
N THR A 404 -11.08 -1.58 3.60
CA THR A 404 -10.59 -0.43 4.36
C THR A 404 -11.70 0.61 4.57
N LYS A 405 -11.82 1.14 5.80
CA LYS A 405 -12.64 2.32 6.10
C LYS A 405 -11.82 3.35 6.89
N VAL A 406 -11.50 4.44 6.20
CA VAL A 406 -10.77 5.59 6.77
C VAL A 406 -11.73 6.63 7.40
N THR A 407 -13.02 6.65 7.03
CA THR A 407 -14.00 7.61 7.55
C THR A 407 -14.57 7.22 8.92
N GLU A 408 -15.09 8.20 9.66
CA GLU A 408 -15.85 8.02 10.92
C GLU A 408 -16.85 6.87 10.81
N LEU A 409 -16.93 6.01 11.83
CA LEU A 409 -17.88 4.90 11.87
C LEU A 409 -19.22 5.36 12.45
N GLU A 410 -20.22 5.48 11.58
CA GLU A 410 -21.55 6.00 11.92
C GLU A 410 -22.45 4.94 12.59
N GLU A 411 -23.36 5.33 13.50
CA GLU A 411 -24.26 4.39 14.20
C GLU A 411 -25.18 3.60 13.24
N GLU A 412 -25.50 4.16 12.07
CA GLU A 412 -26.28 3.49 11.03
C GLU A 412 -25.45 2.74 9.97
N TYR A 413 -24.14 2.58 10.16
CA TYR A 413 -23.26 1.91 9.19
C TYR A 413 -23.60 0.41 9.05
N ILE A 414 -23.74 -0.06 7.80
CA ILE A 414 -24.11 -1.45 7.48
C ILE A 414 -22.92 -2.16 6.85
N GLY A 415 -22.07 -2.77 7.68
CA GLY A 415 -20.93 -3.60 7.27
C GLY A 415 -21.33 -5.00 6.76
N ALA A 416 -22.30 -5.08 5.85
CA ALA A 416 -22.81 -6.37 5.36
C ALA A 416 -21.73 -7.20 4.65
N HIS A 417 -20.79 -6.57 3.94
CA HIS A 417 -19.63 -7.20 3.33
C HIS A 417 -18.73 -7.83 4.40
N ILE A 418 -18.40 -7.09 5.48
CA ILE A 418 -17.64 -7.60 6.64
C ILE A 418 -18.32 -8.84 7.25
N THR A 419 -19.61 -8.73 7.60
CA THR A 419 -20.32 -9.81 8.29
C THR A 419 -20.60 -11.02 7.40
N ASN A 420 -20.73 -10.83 6.08
CA ASN A 420 -20.88 -11.94 5.14
C ASN A 420 -19.53 -12.61 4.88
N GLY A 421 -18.47 -11.84 4.62
CA GLY A 421 -17.12 -12.34 4.35
C GLY A 421 -16.52 -13.10 5.53
N ASN A 422 -16.70 -12.61 6.77
CA ASN A 422 -16.36 -13.39 7.98
C ASN A 422 -17.18 -14.68 8.08
N ALA A 423 -18.46 -14.67 7.68
CA ALA A 423 -19.32 -15.85 7.76
C ALA A 423 -19.09 -16.89 6.65
N SER A 424 -18.58 -16.49 5.48
CA SER A 424 -18.14 -17.38 4.41
C SER A 424 -16.69 -17.85 4.58
N GLY A 425 -15.86 -17.08 5.31
CA GLY A 425 -14.41 -17.26 5.37
C GLY A 425 -13.69 -16.66 4.16
N GLU A 426 -14.34 -15.74 3.44
CA GLU A 426 -13.77 -15.02 2.31
C GLU A 426 -12.99 -13.78 2.78
N LEU A 427 -13.43 -13.08 3.83
CA LEU A 427 -12.74 -11.90 4.37
C LEU A 427 -11.33 -12.25 4.87
N ASP A 428 -10.31 -11.53 4.41
CA ASP A 428 -8.94 -11.68 4.92
C ASP A 428 -8.55 -10.58 5.92
N GLY A 429 -9.10 -9.37 5.77
CA GLY A 429 -8.83 -8.27 6.70
C GLY A 429 -9.73 -7.06 6.49
N TRP A 430 -10.09 -6.38 7.59
CA TRP A 430 -10.80 -5.10 7.57
C TRP A 430 -10.07 -4.02 8.37
N PHE A 431 -9.37 -3.15 7.66
CA PHE A 431 -8.64 -2.00 8.19
C PHE A 431 -9.60 -0.87 8.55
N LEU A 432 -9.56 -0.41 9.80
CA LEU A 432 -10.48 0.59 10.30
C LEU A 432 -9.76 1.63 11.16
N HIS A 433 -9.77 2.88 10.70
CA HIS A 433 -9.41 4.05 11.51
C HIS A 433 -10.42 4.22 12.64
N LEU A 434 -10.10 3.71 13.83
CA LEU A 434 -11.00 3.69 14.97
C LEU A 434 -10.30 4.18 16.24
N SER A 435 -11.00 5.03 16.97
CA SER A 435 -10.51 5.58 18.22
C SER A 435 -9.18 6.33 18.03
N GLU A 436 -9.10 7.12 16.96
CA GLU A 436 -7.98 8.00 16.64
C GLU A 436 -8.06 9.30 17.47
N GLY A 437 -7.63 9.22 18.73
CA GLY A 437 -7.63 10.33 19.67
C GLY A 437 -7.49 9.91 21.13
N THR A 438 -7.42 10.88 22.03
CA THR A 438 -7.27 10.68 23.49
C THR A 438 -8.57 10.95 24.26
N ASP A 439 -9.65 11.36 23.58
CA ASP A 439 -10.92 11.74 24.23
C ASP A 439 -11.99 10.63 24.23
N ALA A 440 -13.08 10.93 24.94
CA ALA A 440 -14.22 10.04 25.08
C ALA A 440 -15.06 9.89 23.78
N SER A 441 -14.91 10.79 22.80
CA SER A 441 -15.57 10.66 21.50
C SER A 441 -14.90 9.58 20.68
N SER A 442 -13.56 9.58 20.64
CA SER A 442 -12.76 8.51 20.03
C SER A 442 -13.02 7.15 20.69
N LEU A 443 -13.20 7.09 22.01
CA LEU A 443 -13.58 5.84 22.68
C LEU A 443 -14.99 5.35 22.30
N ASP A 444 -15.95 6.25 22.09
CA ASP A 444 -17.33 5.88 21.73
C ASP A 444 -17.44 5.21 20.35
N GLU A 445 -16.49 5.49 19.43
CA GLU A 445 -16.39 4.81 18.13
C GLU A 445 -16.26 3.28 18.30
N PHE A 446 -15.59 2.79 19.35
CA PHE A 446 -15.50 1.36 19.66
C PHE A 446 -16.83 0.76 20.13
N ARG A 447 -17.65 1.53 20.88
CA ARG A 447 -19.03 1.11 21.22
C ARG A 447 -19.83 0.91 19.94
N ILE A 448 -19.74 1.83 18.98
CA ILE A 448 -20.47 1.76 17.72
C ILE A 448 -20.09 0.48 16.95
N LEU A 449 -18.80 0.18 16.82
CA LEU A 449 -18.31 -1.07 16.22
C LEU A 449 -18.92 -2.32 16.89
N GLN A 450 -18.91 -2.36 18.23
CA GLN A 450 -19.36 -3.51 19.00
C GLN A 450 -20.89 -3.67 18.97
N GLU A 451 -21.65 -2.59 19.12
CA GLU A 451 -23.12 -2.59 19.08
C GLU A 451 -23.66 -2.86 17.67
N GLY A 452 -22.92 -2.44 16.63
CA GLY A 452 -23.19 -2.80 15.23
C GLY A 452 -22.94 -4.27 14.89
N GLY A 453 -22.27 -5.03 15.77
CA GLY A 453 -21.91 -6.43 15.53
C GLY A 453 -20.81 -6.60 14.48
N LEU A 454 -19.94 -5.58 14.33
CA LEU A 454 -18.90 -5.51 13.30
C LEU A 454 -17.49 -5.84 13.81
N LEU A 455 -17.30 -5.99 15.12
CA LEU A 455 -16.07 -6.51 15.73
C LEU A 455 -15.98 -8.03 15.49
N VAL A 456 -15.25 -8.41 14.44
CA VAL A 456 -14.98 -9.80 14.02
C VAL A 456 -13.49 -10.13 14.07
N GLY A 457 -13.09 -11.37 13.82
CA GLY A 457 -11.68 -11.81 13.93
C GLY A 457 -10.74 -11.08 12.97
N GLU A 458 -11.23 -10.76 11.78
CA GLU A 458 -10.48 -10.08 10.72
C GLU A 458 -10.55 -8.54 10.87
N THR A 459 -11.12 -8.02 11.96
CA THR A 459 -11.11 -6.57 12.22
C THR A 459 -9.71 -6.14 12.65
N ILE A 460 -9.18 -5.12 11.97
CA ILE A 460 -7.86 -4.55 12.20
C ILE A 460 -8.07 -3.08 12.62
N ILE A 461 -8.00 -2.82 13.93
CA ILE A 461 -8.17 -1.47 14.47
C ILE A 461 -6.86 -0.70 14.34
N ILE A 462 -6.91 0.42 13.63
CA ILE A 462 -5.77 1.33 13.45
C ILE A 462 -5.78 2.39 14.57
N HIS A 463 -4.61 2.62 15.16
CA HIS A 463 -4.34 3.51 16.31
C HIS A 463 -4.91 3.01 17.65
N GLY A 464 -6.23 2.96 17.86
CA GLY A 464 -6.83 2.46 19.11
C GLY A 464 -6.39 3.16 20.41
N VAL A 465 -6.05 4.45 20.36
CA VAL A 465 -5.36 5.17 21.45
C VAL A 465 -6.08 5.19 22.82
N PRO A 466 -7.41 5.40 22.92
CA PRO A 466 -8.12 5.49 24.19
C PRO A 466 -8.64 4.13 24.68
N LEU A 467 -8.43 3.04 23.92
CA LEU A 467 -8.88 1.69 24.28
C LEU A 467 -8.15 1.18 25.55
N ARG A 468 -8.87 0.49 26.42
CA ARG A 468 -8.37 0.00 27.72
C ARG A 468 -8.75 -1.48 27.91
N GLU A 469 -8.70 -1.98 29.14
CA GLU A 469 -8.81 -3.41 29.45
C GLU A 469 -10.15 -4.03 28.98
N ALA A 470 -11.23 -3.27 28.93
CA ALA A 470 -12.54 -3.78 28.50
C ALA A 470 -12.61 -3.96 26.97
N GLU A 471 -12.09 -2.98 26.23
CA GLU A 471 -12.09 -2.97 24.77
C GLU A 471 -11.09 -4.00 24.22
N PHE A 472 -9.87 -4.07 24.79
CA PHE A 472 -8.89 -5.09 24.41
C PHE A 472 -9.34 -6.51 24.79
N ALA A 473 -10.09 -6.70 25.88
CA ALA A 473 -10.69 -8.00 26.20
C ALA A 473 -11.79 -8.39 25.19
N ALA A 474 -12.54 -7.42 24.64
CA ALA A 474 -13.50 -7.69 23.57
C ALA A 474 -12.81 -8.01 22.25
N MET A 475 -11.72 -7.32 21.90
CA MET A 475 -10.89 -7.61 20.74
C MET A 475 -10.30 -9.03 20.81
N ALA A 476 -9.63 -9.37 21.92
CA ALA A 476 -9.06 -10.70 22.13
C ALA A 476 -10.10 -11.83 22.16
N ALA A 477 -11.36 -11.54 22.51
CA ALA A 477 -12.44 -12.52 22.49
C ALA A 477 -12.90 -12.93 21.09
N VAL A 478 -12.63 -12.11 20.06
CA VAL A 478 -12.92 -12.44 18.65
C VAL A 478 -11.68 -12.73 17.80
N GLY A 479 -10.49 -12.30 18.25
CA GLY A 479 -9.22 -12.47 17.54
C GLY A 479 -8.76 -11.25 16.73
N SER A 480 -9.46 -10.12 16.82
CA SER A 480 -9.15 -8.88 16.09
C SER A 480 -7.78 -8.29 16.46
N SER A 481 -7.12 -7.65 15.49
CA SER A 481 -5.78 -7.08 15.64
C SER A 481 -5.77 -5.57 15.90
N LEU A 482 -4.64 -5.06 16.41
CA LEU A 482 -4.34 -3.64 16.61
C LEU A 482 -3.12 -3.24 15.78
N VAL A 483 -3.22 -2.16 15.01
CA VAL A 483 -2.07 -1.50 14.35
C VAL A 483 -1.67 -0.27 15.16
N TRP A 484 -0.45 -0.29 15.68
CA TRP A 484 0.12 0.76 16.51
C TRP A 484 0.99 1.71 15.66
N SER A 485 0.76 3.02 15.78
CA SER A 485 1.51 4.07 15.07
C SER A 485 1.98 5.15 16.06
N PRO A 486 2.95 4.83 16.95
CA PRO A 486 3.35 5.71 18.04
C PRO A 486 3.82 7.09 17.58
N THR A 487 4.57 7.21 16.48
CA THR A 487 5.09 8.50 15.99
C THR A 487 3.95 9.44 15.63
N SER A 488 2.98 8.96 14.82
CA SER A 488 1.79 9.73 14.43
C SER A 488 0.90 10.08 15.62
N ASN A 489 0.64 9.11 16.51
CA ASN A 489 -0.18 9.35 17.70
C ASN A 489 0.47 10.41 18.62
N MET A 490 1.79 10.32 18.83
CA MET A 490 2.50 11.26 19.70
C MET A 490 2.65 12.63 19.07
N LEU A 491 2.91 12.73 17.76
CA LEU A 491 2.92 14.01 17.06
C LEU A 491 1.57 14.71 17.11
N LEU A 492 0.47 14.02 16.80
CA LEU A 492 -0.87 14.63 16.74
C LEU A 492 -1.50 14.84 18.12
N TYR A 493 -1.44 13.84 19.01
CA TYR A 493 -2.24 13.76 20.23
C TYR A 493 -1.44 13.84 21.54
N GLY A 494 -0.12 13.70 21.49
CA GLY A 494 0.75 13.73 22.68
C GLY A 494 0.62 12.51 23.61
N ASP A 495 0.07 11.41 23.11
CA ASP A 495 0.03 10.10 23.78
C ASP A 495 -0.14 9.01 22.71
N THR A 496 -0.05 7.74 23.08
CA THR A 496 -0.28 6.62 22.16
C THR A 496 -1.03 5.45 22.82
N ALA A 497 -1.31 4.40 22.05
CA ALA A 497 -2.08 3.26 22.48
C ALA A 497 -1.46 2.52 23.66
N ARG A 498 -2.33 1.99 24.53
CA ARG A 498 -1.95 1.14 25.66
C ARG A 498 -1.68 -0.29 25.22
N VAL A 499 -0.68 -0.45 24.37
CA VAL A 499 -0.23 -1.73 23.81
C VAL A 499 0.20 -2.75 24.87
N ASP A 500 0.61 -2.29 26.07
CA ASP A 500 0.85 -3.14 27.23
C ASP A 500 -0.43 -3.84 27.72
N LEU A 501 -1.58 -3.17 27.66
CA LEU A 501 -2.89 -3.75 27.99
C LEU A 501 -3.40 -4.65 26.86
N ALA A 502 -3.20 -4.26 25.60
CA ALA A 502 -3.53 -5.07 24.43
C ALA A 502 -2.78 -6.42 24.47
N ARG A 503 -1.46 -6.38 24.71
CA ARG A 503 -0.61 -7.56 24.92
C ARG A 503 -1.10 -8.40 26.09
N ALA A 504 -1.42 -7.78 27.23
CA ALA A 504 -1.90 -8.50 28.42
C ALA A 504 -3.27 -9.19 28.19
N ALA A 505 -4.10 -8.66 27.29
CA ALA A 505 -5.35 -9.28 26.86
C ALA A 505 -5.15 -10.41 25.82
N GLY A 506 -4.00 -10.46 25.14
CA GLY A 506 -3.73 -11.40 24.04
C GLY A 506 -4.18 -10.90 22.66
N VAL A 507 -4.33 -9.59 22.48
CA VAL A 507 -4.57 -8.97 21.17
C VAL A 507 -3.31 -9.06 20.32
N ASN A 508 -3.45 -9.42 19.05
CA ASN A 508 -2.35 -9.36 18.08
C ASN A 508 -2.01 -7.89 17.76
N ILE A 509 -0.72 -7.55 17.74
CA ILE A 509 -0.25 -6.17 17.56
C ILE A 509 0.73 -6.12 16.39
N ALA A 510 0.43 -5.24 15.43
CA ALA A 510 1.34 -4.82 14.37
C ALA A 510 1.79 -3.36 14.59
N LEU A 511 2.87 -2.95 13.91
CA LEU A 511 3.45 -1.62 14.02
C LEU A 511 3.56 -1.00 12.62
N ALA A 512 3.12 0.24 12.46
CA ALA A 512 3.07 0.92 11.17
C ALA A 512 3.33 2.43 11.29
N PRO A 513 4.04 3.06 10.33
CA PRO A 513 4.39 4.48 10.35
C PRO A 513 3.19 5.43 10.36
N ASP A 514 2.01 5.03 9.85
CA ASP A 514 1.01 5.95 9.31
C ASP A 514 1.66 6.74 8.13
N TRP A 515 1.20 7.94 7.83
CA TRP A 515 1.61 8.78 6.71
C TRP A 515 2.72 9.80 7.03
N SER A 516 3.57 10.12 6.05
CA SER A 516 4.74 11.01 6.24
C SER A 516 4.48 12.40 6.87
N PRO A 517 3.31 13.05 6.70
CA PRO A 517 2.99 14.28 7.43
C PRO A 517 2.95 14.17 8.97
N SER A 518 2.76 12.98 9.56
CA SER A 518 2.90 12.77 11.01
C SER A 518 3.60 11.47 11.43
N GLY A 519 4.01 10.63 10.49
CA GLY A 519 4.62 9.32 10.72
C GLY A 519 6.13 9.27 10.60
N THR A 520 6.67 8.05 10.64
CA THR A 520 8.02 7.77 10.12
C THR A 520 7.97 7.45 8.61
N LYS A 521 9.12 7.11 8.01
CA LYS A 521 9.24 6.82 6.57
C LYS A 521 9.03 5.35 6.20
N SER A 522 8.97 4.45 7.20
CA SER A 522 8.63 3.02 7.06
C SER A 522 8.54 2.31 8.42
N PRO A 523 8.04 1.07 8.53
CA PRO A 523 8.06 0.28 9.76
C PRO A 523 9.45 0.11 10.39
N LEU A 524 10.53 0.01 9.59
CA LEU A 524 11.91 0.01 10.11
C LEU A 524 12.19 1.26 10.94
N HIS A 525 11.68 2.41 10.52
CA HIS A 525 11.84 3.68 11.21
C HIS A 525 10.94 3.76 12.45
N GLU A 526 9.71 3.27 12.36
CA GLU A 526 8.74 3.24 13.47
C GLU A 526 9.23 2.39 14.66
N LEU A 527 10.01 1.33 14.41
CA LEU A 527 10.68 0.53 15.45
C LEU A 527 11.48 1.36 16.46
N LYS A 528 12.05 2.52 16.07
CA LYS A 528 12.84 3.37 16.98
C LYS A 528 11.97 4.06 18.02
N THR A 529 10.82 4.59 17.60
CA THR A 529 9.82 5.18 18.50
C THR A 529 9.20 4.10 19.38
N ALA A 530 8.89 2.93 18.81
CA ALA A 530 8.33 1.80 19.54
C ALA A 530 9.30 1.25 20.61
N ASP A 531 10.57 1.05 20.29
CA ASP A 531 11.61 0.58 21.22
C ASP A 531 11.93 1.64 22.29
N TRP A 532 11.96 2.93 21.94
CA TRP A 532 12.09 4.01 22.92
C TRP A 532 10.91 4.00 23.90
N TRP A 533 9.68 3.90 23.40
CA TRP A 533 8.47 3.86 24.22
C TRP A 533 8.42 2.62 25.11
N ASN A 534 8.75 1.45 24.56
CA ASN A 534 8.82 0.20 25.29
C ASN A 534 9.79 0.30 26.48
N LYS A 535 11.01 0.80 26.26
CA LYS A 535 12.04 0.99 27.30
C LYS A 535 11.63 2.03 28.35
N ASN A 536 11.18 3.21 27.93
CA ASN A 536 11.02 4.38 28.80
C ASN A 536 9.62 4.56 29.39
N LYS A 537 8.60 3.85 28.90
CA LYS A 537 7.20 3.95 29.35
C LYS A 537 6.57 2.62 29.71
N LEU A 538 6.96 1.54 29.04
CA LEU A 538 6.41 0.21 29.29
C LEU A 538 7.33 -0.70 30.12
N ASN A 539 8.46 -0.20 30.62
CA ASN A 539 9.46 -0.95 31.39
C ASN A 539 10.00 -2.20 30.69
N GLY A 540 10.10 -2.18 29.35
CA GLY A 540 10.60 -3.31 28.55
C GLY A 540 9.63 -4.50 28.51
N VAL A 541 8.32 -4.25 28.50
CA VAL A 541 7.27 -5.29 28.41
C VAL A 541 7.38 -6.13 27.13
N PHE A 542 7.84 -5.55 26.02
CA PHE A 542 8.12 -6.28 24.79
C PHE A 542 9.60 -6.66 24.69
N SER A 543 9.88 -7.90 24.30
CA SER A 543 11.22 -8.31 23.86
C SER A 543 11.52 -7.79 22.47
N ASP A 544 12.80 -7.85 22.10
CA ASP A 544 13.27 -7.42 20.79
C ASP A 544 12.65 -8.29 19.68
N TYR A 545 12.53 -9.59 19.92
CA TYR A 545 11.80 -10.52 19.05
C TYR A 545 10.36 -10.06 18.81
N GLU A 546 9.62 -9.73 19.87
CA GLU A 546 8.21 -9.33 19.77
C GLU A 546 8.04 -7.98 19.06
N LEU A 547 8.96 -7.03 19.22
CA LEU A 547 8.97 -5.80 18.43
C LEU A 547 9.20 -6.08 16.92
N VAL A 548 10.09 -7.01 16.58
CA VAL A 548 10.30 -7.44 15.19
C VAL A 548 9.10 -8.22 14.65
N GLN A 549 8.40 -9.01 15.47
CA GLN A 549 7.16 -9.67 15.07
C GLN A 549 6.10 -8.66 14.62
N MET A 550 5.98 -7.49 15.28
CA MET A 550 4.99 -6.45 14.93
C MET A 550 5.12 -5.92 13.49
N VAL A 551 6.31 -6.00 12.90
CA VAL A 551 6.59 -5.55 11.52
C VAL A 551 6.80 -6.70 10.53
N THR A 552 6.60 -7.96 10.96
CA THR A 552 6.77 -9.15 10.10
C THR A 552 5.66 -10.18 10.35
N SER A 553 5.83 -11.08 11.32
CA SER A 553 4.94 -12.22 11.51
C SER A 553 3.53 -11.82 11.97
N ASN A 554 3.43 -10.91 12.95
CA ASN A 554 2.13 -10.47 13.47
C ASN A 554 1.33 -9.69 12.43
N ALA A 555 2.03 -8.98 11.55
CA ALA A 555 1.41 -8.23 10.46
C ALA A 555 0.82 -9.17 9.40
N ALA A 556 1.56 -10.21 9.00
CA ALA A 556 1.03 -11.26 8.13
C ALA A 556 -0.13 -12.04 8.80
N ASP A 557 0.01 -12.38 10.09
CA ASP A 557 -1.02 -13.09 10.86
C ASP A 557 -2.31 -12.28 11.02
N ALA A 558 -2.23 -10.95 11.09
CA ALA A 558 -3.39 -10.06 11.18
C ALA A 558 -4.24 -10.02 9.90
N MET A 559 -3.68 -10.47 8.78
CA MET A 559 -4.23 -10.40 7.43
C MET A 559 -4.52 -11.78 6.83
N ASN A 560 -4.39 -12.87 7.60
CA ASN A 560 -4.41 -14.24 7.10
C ASN A 560 -3.40 -14.50 5.96
N TRP A 561 -2.29 -13.77 5.96
CA TRP A 561 -1.18 -13.87 5.00
C TRP A 561 -0.02 -14.73 5.54
N GLU A 562 -0.20 -15.39 6.68
CA GLU A 562 0.81 -16.19 7.36
C GLU A 562 1.27 -17.41 6.57
N ALA A 563 0.46 -17.85 5.59
CA ALA A 563 0.82 -18.86 4.61
C ALA A 563 1.83 -18.34 3.56
N HIS A 564 1.81 -17.04 3.24
CA HIS A 564 2.47 -16.45 2.08
C HIS A 564 3.72 -15.62 2.40
N VAL A 565 3.67 -14.78 3.45
CA VAL A 565 4.74 -13.83 3.82
C VAL A 565 4.96 -13.76 5.35
N GLY A 566 5.67 -12.74 5.85
CA GLY A 566 5.94 -12.49 7.28
C GLY A 566 6.89 -13.48 7.97
N ARG A 567 7.30 -14.56 7.28
CA ARG A 567 8.24 -15.60 7.75
C ARG A 567 9.06 -16.13 6.57
N ILE A 568 10.29 -16.59 6.80
CA ILE A 568 11.11 -17.23 5.76
C ILE A 568 10.89 -18.74 5.82
N GLY A 569 10.38 -19.34 4.74
CA GLY A 569 10.08 -20.77 4.69
C GLY A 569 9.69 -21.25 3.29
N VAL A 570 9.74 -22.56 3.05
CA VAL A 570 9.45 -23.15 1.74
C VAL A 570 8.00 -22.90 1.32
N GLY A 571 7.80 -22.51 0.05
CA GLY A 571 6.49 -22.22 -0.53
C GLY A 571 5.99 -20.79 -0.31
N LYS A 572 6.76 -19.96 0.42
CA LYS A 572 6.45 -18.54 0.65
C LYS A 572 7.00 -17.67 -0.46
N ALA A 573 6.41 -16.49 -0.65
CA ALA A 573 6.99 -15.47 -1.53
C ALA A 573 8.35 -15.03 -0.98
N ALA A 574 9.29 -14.74 -1.87
CA ALA A 574 10.62 -14.22 -1.54
C ALA A 574 10.57 -12.70 -1.27
N ASP A 575 9.74 -12.33 -0.31
CA ASP A 575 9.64 -11.01 0.30
C ASP A 575 10.67 -10.96 1.45
N LEU A 576 11.80 -10.29 1.23
CA LEU A 576 12.99 -10.39 2.08
C LEU A 576 13.66 -9.03 2.25
N VAL A 577 14.19 -8.77 3.44
CA VAL A 577 15.15 -7.68 3.68
C VAL A 577 16.46 -8.24 4.23
N VAL A 578 17.58 -7.73 3.74
CA VAL A 578 18.92 -8.00 4.25
C VAL A 578 19.45 -6.74 4.93
N ILE A 579 19.89 -6.89 6.17
CA ILE A 579 20.47 -5.84 7.00
C ILE A 579 21.91 -6.20 7.34
N ASP A 580 22.77 -5.19 7.45
CA ASP A 580 24.15 -5.37 7.92
C ASP A 580 24.21 -6.03 9.31
N SER A 581 25.20 -6.90 9.54
CA SER A 581 25.28 -7.68 10.80
C SER A 581 26.25 -7.04 11.79
N PHE A 582 25.73 -6.19 12.68
CA PHE A 582 26.51 -5.44 13.68
C PHE A 582 26.14 -5.73 15.14
N ALA A 583 25.10 -6.53 15.42
CA ALA A 583 24.75 -7.00 16.76
C ALA A 583 24.66 -8.55 16.83
N ASP A 584 25.02 -9.11 18.00
CA ASP A 584 24.94 -10.56 18.23
C ASP A 584 23.49 -11.05 18.20
N ASP A 585 22.59 -10.32 18.86
CA ASP A 585 21.13 -10.52 18.83
C ASP A 585 20.56 -9.99 17.49
N PRO A 586 19.95 -10.86 16.66
CA PRO A 586 19.42 -10.45 15.37
C PRO A 586 18.20 -9.52 15.48
N TYR A 587 17.40 -9.61 16.54
CA TYR A 587 16.24 -8.76 16.69
C TYR A 587 16.65 -7.34 17.07
N ARG A 588 17.61 -7.23 17.99
CA ARG A 588 18.27 -5.96 18.30
C ARG A 588 18.97 -5.35 17.09
N ASN A 589 19.57 -6.18 16.23
CA ASN A 589 20.20 -5.76 14.98
C ASN A 589 19.20 -5.01 14.07
N LEU A 590 18.02 -5.59 13.81
CA LEU A 590 16.99 -4.96 12.97
C LEU A 590 16.44 -3.67 13.60
N ILE A 591 16.12 -3.66 14.89
CA ILE A 591 15.60 -2.47 15.60
C ILE A 591 16.57 -1.28 15.50
N GLN A 592 17.87 -1.55 15.48
CA GLN A 592 18.93 -0.53 15.43
C GLN A 592 19.38 -0.14 14.03
N ALA A 593 18.97 -0.88 12.99
CA ALA A 593 19.38 -0.62 11.62
C ALA A 593 18.74 0.65 11.08
N ILE A 594 19.47 1.43 10.30
CA ILE A 594 19.01 2.65 9.64
C ILE A 594 19.31 2.56 8.13
N ASP A 595 18.96 3.58 7.34
CA ASP A 595 18.96 3.51 5.87
C ASP A 595 20.29 3.00 5.26
N PRO A 596 21.49 3.41 5.75
CA PRO A 596 22.76 2.86 5.28
C PRO A 596 22.95 1.36 5.54
N ASP A 597 22.34 0.79 6.60
CA ASP A 597 22.50 -0.62 6.97
C ASP A 597 21.60 -1.57 6.15
N VAL A 598 20.65 -1.04 5.37
CA VAL A 598 19.75 -1.84 4.51
C VAL A 598 20.52 -2.25 3.25
N ARG A 599 20.92 -3.53 3.20
CA ARG A 599 21.78 -4.09 2.15
C ARG A 599 21.03 -4.52 0.91
N LEU A 600 19.80 -5.01 1.07
CA LEU A 600 18.98 -5.52 -0.02
C LEU A 600 17.51 -5.59 0.40
N THR A 601 16.60 -5.10 -0.43
CA THR A 601 15.15 -5.31 -0.30
C THR A 601 14.65 -6.02 -1.54
N ILE A 602 13.87 -7.09 -1.33
CA ILE A 602 13.36 -7.99 -2.37
C ILE A 602 11.87 -8.16 -2.16
N VAL A 603 11.08 -7.98 -3.22
CA VAL A 603 9.62 -8.21 -3.23
C VAL A 603 9.33 -9.30 -4.24
N GLY A 604 8.62 -10.37 -3.86
CA GLY A 604 8.27 -11.46 -4.78
C GLY A 604 9.47 -12.10 -5.50
N GLY A 605 10.67 -12.06 -4.91
CA GLY A 605 11.92 -12.52 -5.51
C GLY A 605 12.64 -11.52 -6.42
N LEU A 606 12.09 -10.33 -6.65
CA LEU A 606 12.72 -9.26 -7.44
C LEU A 606 13.52 -8.31 -6.53
N PRO A 607 14.83 -8.14 -6.74
CA PRO A 607 15.62 -7.12 -6.04
C PRO A 607 15.23 -5.74 -6.55
N LEU A 608 14.86 -4.84 -5.64
CA LEU A 608 14.40 -3.48 -5.95
C LEU A 608 15.33 -2.39 -5.41
N TYR A 609 16.03 -2.66 -4.32
CA TYR A 609 16.91 -1.68 -3.66
C TYR A 609 18.02 -2.40 -2.90
N GLY A 610 19.20 -1.80 -2.81
CA GLY A 610 20.25 -2.30 -1.94
C GLY A 610 21.62 -1.67 -2.15
N ASP A 611 22.64 -2.32 -1.62
CA ASP A 611 24.03 -2.02 -1.92
C ASP A 611 24.32 -2.22 -3.40
N VAL A 612 25.18 -1.37 -3.93
CA VAL A 612 25.53 -1.37 -5.36
C VAL A 612 26.16 -2.71 -5.77
N ASP A 613 26.94 -3.37 -4.90
CA ASP A 613 27.56 -4.66 -5.20
C ASP A 613 26.54 -5.81 -5.29
N LEU A 614 25.62 -5.92 -4.34
CA LEU A 614 24.55 -6.92 -4.34
C LEU A 614 23.56 -6.70 -5.51
N MET A 615 23.18 -5.46 -5.78
CA MET A 615 22.33 -5.13 -6.94
C MET A 615 23.05 -5.42 -8.26
N THR A 616 24.35 -5.11 -8.39
CA THR A 616 25.15 -5.49 -9.58
C THR A 616 25.18 -7.01 -9.78
N LEU A 617 25.34 -7.79 -8.71
CA LEU A 617 25.38 -9.25 -8.79
C LEU A 617 24.06 -9.88 -9.22
N LEU A 618 22.92 -9.27 -8.84
CA LEU A 618 21.59 -9.80 -9.11
C LEU A 618 20.94 -9.25 -10.39
N LYS A 619 21.22 -8.00 -10.77
CA LYS A 619 20.59 -7.29 -11.91
C LYS A 619 21.56 -6.91 -13.04
N GLY A 620 22.87 -7.02 -12.84
CA GLY A 620 23.85 -6.55 -13.81
C GLY A 620 23.94 -5.02 -13.84
N ASP A 621 23.67 -4.41 -15.00
CA ASP A 621 23.72 -2.95 -15.19
C ASP A 621 22.31 -2.29 -15.13
N ASP A 622 21.25 -3.06 -14.85
CA ASP A 622 19.84 -2.64 -14.92
C ASP A 622 19.36 -2.05 -13.58
N MET A 623 19.84 -0.84 -13.27
CA MET A 623 19.64 -0.13 -11.99
C MET A 623 20.09 1.35 -12.06
N GLU A 624 19.52 2.19 -11.21
CA GLU A 624 19.96 3.58 -10.98
C GLU A 624 20.65 3.74 -9.61
N ILE A 625 21.70 4.57 -9.57
CA ILE A 625 22.45 4.86 -8.33
C ILE A 625 21.84 6.08 -7.62
N VAL A 626 21.37 5.89 -6.41
CA VAL A 626 20.91 6.97 -5.51
C VAL A 626 21.99 7.34 -4.49
N GLN A 627 22.00 8.62 -4.09
CA GLN A 627 23.00 9.20 -3.20
C GLN A 627 22.38 9.50 -1.84
N GLY A 628 22.97 8.97 -0.76
CA GLY A 628 22.69 9.38 0.62
C GLY A 628 23.77 10.30 1.18
N GLU A 629 23.63 10.74 2.43
CA GLU A 629 24.67 11.55 3.08
C GLU A 629 25.91 10.70 3.41
N GLY A 630 26.84 10.59 2.47
CA GLY A 630 28.11 9.88 2.62
C GLY A 630 28.09 8.41 2.23
N PHE A 631 26.98 7.90 1.68
CA PHE A 631 26.83 6.52 1.18
C PHE A 631 26.12 6.49 -0.18
N GLN A 632 26.17 5.36 -0.88
CA GLN A 632 25.49 5.13 -2.16
C GLN A 632 24.73 3.81 -2.13
N LYS A 633 23.59 3.78 -2.83
CA LYS A 633 22.74 2.60 -2.99
C LYS A 633 22.31 2.50 -4.45
N ALA A 634 21.85 1.33 -4.87
CA ALA A 634 21.22 1.12 -6.17
C ALA A 634 19.74 0.78 -5.98
N LEU A 635 18.91 1.20 -6.93
CA LEU A 635 17.51 0.81 -7.03
C LEU A 635 17.16 0.42 -8.46
N ASP A 636 16.03 -0.26 -8.63
CA ASP A 636 15.36 -0.41 -9.92
C ASP A 636 13.86 -0.21 -9.72
N ILE A 637 13.30 0.71 -10.51
CA ILE A 637 11.86 1.03 -10.57
C ILE A 637 11.28 0.85 -11.99
N THR A 638 12.09 0.34 -12.92
CA THR A 638 11.77 0.31 -14.35
C THR A 638 11.12 -1.00 -14.77
N PHE A 639 9.83 -1.11 -14.49
CA PHE A 639 9.02 -2.29 -14.83
C PHE A 639 8.20 -2.08 -16.09
N SER A 640 8.47 -2.89 -17.11
CA SER A 640 7.54 -3.05 -18.22
C SER A 640 6.25 -3.69 -17.70
N GLY A 641 5.09 -3.29 -18.23
CA GLY A 641 3.78 -3.67 -17.67
C GLY A 641 3.11 -2.60 -16.81
N VAL A 642 3.86 -1.59 -16.42
CA VAL A 642 3.46 -0.60 -15.42
C VAL A 642 3.28 0.80 -16.05
N PRO A 643 2.26 1.59 -15.67
CA PRO A 643 2.13 2.99 -16.09
C PRO A 643 3.37 3.80 -15.71
N LEU A 644 3.91 4.57 -16.67
CA LEU A 644 5.21 5.24 -16.55
C LEU A 644 6.34 4.31 -16.05
N GLY A 645 6.25 3.00 -16.30
CA GLY A 645 7.18 1.97 -15.85
C GLY A 645 8.54 2.00 -16.54
N GLN A 646 8.78 2.97 -17.41
CA GLN A 646 10.05 3.22 -18.08
C GLN A 646 10.63 4.60 -17.69
N ASP A 647 9.97 5.34 -16.80
CA ASP A 647 10.50 6.58 -16.25
C ASP A 647 11.64 6.27 -15.28
N SER A 648 12.76 6.96 -15.46
CA SER A 648 13.90 6.84 -14.55
C SER A 648 13.60 7.49 -13.21
N TRP A 649 14.21 6.99 -12.13
CA TRP A 649 14.15 7.58 -10.79
C TRP A 649 14.53 9.06 -10.81
N ALA A 650 15.62 9.40 -11.54
CA ALA A 650 16.03 10.80 -11.72
C ALA A 650 14.95 11.68 -12.39
N THR A 651 14.08 11.10 -13.23
CA THR A 651 12.95 11.81 -13.87
C THR A 651 11.81 12.02 -12.87
N ILE A 652 11.46 11.00 -12.09
CA ILE A 652 10.45 11.08 -11.02
C ILE A 652 10.86 12.12 -9.97
N GLU A 653 12.07 12.01 -9.41
CA GLU A 653 12.59 12.89 -8.36
C GLU A 653 12.64 14.36 -8.84
N SER A 654 13.13 14.60 -10.06
CA SER A 654 13.17 15.94 -10.64
C SER A 654 11.77 16.51 -10.88
N SER A 655 10.81 15.70 -11.33
CA SER A 655 9.45 16.16 -11.64
C SER A 655 8.68 16.54 -10.38
N LEU A 656 8.77 15.71 -9.33
CA LEU A 656 8.17 16.00 -8.03
C LEU A 656 8.82 17.23 -7.36
N THR A 657 10.14 17.34 -7.42
CA THR A 657 10.88 18.51 -6.88
C THR A 657 10.44 19.81 -7.56
N THR A 658 10.37 19.84 -8.89
CA THR A 658 9.83 20.99 -9.65
C THR A 658 8.37 21.29 -9.28
N ALA A 659 7.52 20.26 -9.17
CA ALA A 659 6.11 20.46 -8.85
C ALA A 659 5.88 21.05 -7.45
N LEU A 660 6.67 20.63 -6.46
CA LEU A 660 6.61 21.09 -5.07
C LEU A 660 7.14 22.51 -4.84
N HIS A 661 7.90 23.09 -5.78
CA HIS A 661 8.32 24.49 -5.70
C HIS A 661 7.17 25.49 -5.93
N PHE A 662 6.07 25.08 -6.57
CA PHE A 662 4.93 25.94 -6.95
C PHE A 662 5.34 27.25 -7.66
N SER A 663 6.36 27.18 -8.52
CA SER A 663 6.82 28.32 -9.32
C SER A 663 5.73 28.77 -10.31
N PRO A 664 5.29 30.04 -10.29
CA PRO A 664 4.25 30.50 -11.20
C PRO A 664 4.64 30.42 -12.69
N ASP A 665 5.94 30.55 -13.02
CA ASP A 665 6.42 30.38 -14.39
C ASP A 665 6.29 28.92 -14.85
N GLU A 666 6.73 27.95 -14.03
CA GLU A 666 6.68 26.51 -14.38
C GLU A 666 5.24 25.99 -14.42
N MET A 667 4.41 26.37 -13.44
CA MET A 667 2.97 26.06 -13.44
C MET A 667 2.26 26.67 -14.66
N TYR A 668 2.66 27.87 -15.12
CA TYR A 668 2.04 28.50 -16.29
C TYR A 668 2.41 27.82 -17.62
N GLU A 669 3.54 27.11 -17.68
CA GLU A 669 3.94 26.31 -18.85
C GLU A 669 3.28 24.92 -18.88
N VAL A 670 3.02 24.31 -17.72
CA VAL A 670 2.52 22.93 -17.61
C VAL A 670 1.00 22.84 -17.38
N TRP A 671 0.43 23.67 -16.50
CA TRP A 671 -0.97 23.48 -16.08
C TRP A 671 -1.96 23.85 -17.18
N SER A 672 -2.88 22.94 -17.48
CA SER A 672 -3.99 23.24 -18.41
C SER A 672 -4.85 24.42 -17.93
N GLU A 673 -5.02 24.58 -16.61
CA GLU A 673 -5.76 25.70 -16.00
C GLU A 673 -5.11 27.07 -16.29
N ALA A 674 -3.79 27.13 -16.48
CA ALA A 674 -3.09 28.38 -16.80
C ALA A 674 -3.53 28.97 -18.16
N SER A 675 -4.07 28.14 -19.06
CA SER A 675 -4.63 28.60 -20.35
C SER A 675 -5.83 29.54 -20.22
N ASN A 676 -6.47 29.62 -19.04
CA ASN A 676 -7.52 30.59 -18.73
C ASN A 676 -6.98 32.02 -18.47
N HIS A 677 -5.67 32.21 -18.42
CA HIS A 677 -5.01 33.47 -18.05
C HIS A 677 -4.24 34.09 -19.22
N GLU A 678 -4.20 35.43 -19.29
CA GLU A 678 -3.57 36.15 -20.41
C GLU A 678 -2.04 36.32 -20.28
N SER A 679 -1.50 36.03 -19.10
CA SER A 679 -0.08 36.14 -18.75
C SER A 679 0.24 35.42 -17.43
N VAL A 680 1.50 35.05 -17.23
CA VAL A 680 2.00 34.50 -15.96
C VAL A 680 1.69 35.42 -14.77
N ASP A 681 1.81 36.75 -14.91
CA ASP A 681 1.45 37.71 -13.85
C ASP A 681 -0.03 37.58 -13.42
N SER A 682 -0.93 37.40 -14.40
CA SER A 682 -2.37 37.29 -14.15
C SER A 682 -2.79 35.92 -13.61
N PHE A 683 -2.02 34.87 -13.92
CA PHE A 683 -2.13 33.55 -13.32
C PHE A 683 -1.60 33.53 -11.88
N ALA A 684 -0.39 34.04 -11.65
CA ALA A 684 0.23 34.13 -10.32
C ALA A 684 -0.65 34.91 -9.32
N ALA A 685 -1.27 36.01 -9.76
CA ALA A 685 -2.20 36.79 -8.95
C ALA A 685 -3.50 36.03 -8.60
N TRP A 686 -3.96 35.13 -9.48
CA TRP A 686 -5.09 34.23 -9.20
C TRP A 686 -4.68 33.09 -8.27
N PHE A 687 -3.54 32.45 -8.53
CA PHE A 687 -3.01 31.33 -7.74
C PHE A 687 -2.82 31.74 -6.28
N ALA A 688 -2.15 32.87 -6.03
CA ALA A 688 -1.99 33.44 -4.69
C ALA A 688 -3.32 33.85 -4.01
N GLN A 689 -4.41 34.02 -4.78
CA GLN A 689 -5.75 34.26 -4.24
C GLN A 689 -6.50 32.95 -3.91
N GLN A 690 -6.31 31.87 -4.70
CA GLN A 690 -6.96 30.58 -4.46
C GLN A 690 -6.27 29.76 -3.36
N TYR A 691 -4.93 29.80 -3.31
CA TYR A 691 -4.10 29.00 -2.41
C TYR A 691 -3.27 29.89 -1.45
N PRO A 692 -3.91 30.76 -0.64
CA PRO A 692 -3.21 31.69 0.23
C PRO A 692 -2.39 30.97 1.31
N GLY A 693 -1.08 31.19 1.32
CA GLY A 693 -0.15 30.58 2.27
C GLY A 693 0.48 29.27 1.79
N LEU A 694 0.15 28.80 0.57
CA LEU A 694 0.96 27.81 -0.12
C LEU A 694 2.29 28.47 -0.54
N ASP A 695 3.40 27.79 -0.27
CA ASP A 695 4.77 28.21 -0.57
C ASP A 695 5.53 26.98 -1.09
N SER A 696 6.79 27.15 -1.51
CA SER A 696 7.67 26.06 -1.91
C SER A 696 7.80 25.02 -0.79
N ILE A 697 7.64 23.74 -1.13
CA ILE A 697 7.86 22.60 -0.24
C ILE A 697 9.09 21.83 -0.75
N GLU A 698 9.88 21.30 0.17
CA GLU A 698 10.98 20.39 -0.16
C GLU A 698 10.42 18.96 -0.25
N LEU A 699 10.78 18.24 -1.31
CA LEU A 699 10.45 16.81 -1.47
C LEU A 699 11.02 16.02 -0.27
N ASP A 700 10.19 15.21 0.38
CA ASP A 700 10.64 14.45 1.54
C ASP A 700 11.61 13.34 1.10
N PRO A 701 12.90 13.37 1.50
CA PRO A 701 13.89 12.48 0.92
C PRO A 701 13.63 11.02 1.29
N ILE A 702 13.99 10.09 0.41
CA ILE A 702 13.79 8.64 0.61
C ILE A 702 14.60 8.03 1.78
N PHE A 703 15.50 8.79 2.39
CA PHE A 703 16.29 8.39 3.54
C PHE A 703 15.97 9.26 4.77
N THR A 704 15.95 8.66 5.95
CA THR A 704 15.87 9.37 7.24
C THR A 704 17.25 9.83 7.70
N TYR A 705 18.29 9.00 7.52
CA TYR A 705 19.66 9.41 7.78
C TYR A 705 20.10 10.57 6.88
N GLY A 706 20.49 11.69 7.50
CA GLY A 706 20.82 12.95 6.85
C GLY A 706 19.66 13.95 6.78
N ASP A 707 18.42 13.54 7.04
CA ASP A 707 17.25 14.42 7.07
C ASP A 707 17.19 15.25 8.36
N GLN A 708 17.96 16.35 8.39
CA GLN A 708 18.00 17.27 9.54
C GLN A 708 16.64 17.93 9.81
N ARG A 709 15.79 18.08 8.79
CA ARG A 709 14.43 18.64 8.95
C ARG A 709 13.56 17.67 9.74
N TYR A 710 13.55 16.39 9.38
CA TYR A 710 12.82 15.34 10.08
C TYR A 710 13.10 15.35 11.59
N PHE A 711 14.39 15.27 11.97
CA PHE A 711 14.78 15.31 13.39
C PHE A 711 14.51 16.65 14.05
N SER A 712 14.59 17.77 13.32
CA SER A 712 14.27 19.10 13.86
C SER A 712 12.78 19.20 14.25
N VAL A 713 11.87 18.69 13.41
CA VAL A 713 10.42 18.72 13.67
C VAL A 713 10.05 17.81 14.86
N LEU A 714 10.62 16.61 14.94
CA LEU A 714 10.42 15.74 16.11
C LEU A 714 10.93 16.39 17.40
N ASN A 715 12.11 17.02 17.36
CA ASN A 715 12.73 17.64 18.54
C ASN A 715 12.07 18.97 18.97
N SER A 716 11.41 19.69 18.05
CA SER A 716 10.67 20.92 18.35
C SER A 716 9.22 20.67 18.78
N SER A 717 8.63 19.54 18.34
CA SER A 717 7.23 19.21 18.61
C SER A 717 6.94 19.04 20.10
N ALA A 718 6.06 19.91 20.62
CA ALA A 718 5.64 19.90 22.01
C ALA A 718 4.73 18.71 22.36
N SER A 719 3.97 18.19 21.39
CA SER A 719 3.13 17.00 21.54
C SER A 719 3.99 15.73 21.53
N PHE A 720 4.91 15.58 20.57
CA PHE A 720 5.80 14.41 20.51
C PHE A 720 6.64 14.25 21.79
N ASN A 721 7.13 15.36 22.36
CA ASN A 721 7.94 15.36 23.59
C ASN A 721 7.13 15.50 24.89
N SER A 722 5.79 15.43 24.84
CA SER A 722 4.93 15.67 26.00
C SER A 722 5.09 14.62 27.11
N GLN A 723 5.34 13.37 26.74
CA GLN A 723 5.53 12.24 27.66
C GLN A 723 6.98 12.12 28.16
N GLY A 724 7.89 12.96 27.67
CA GLY A 724 9.32 12.91 27.93
C GLY A 724 10.09 13.38 26.70
N ARG A 725 11.32 13.87 26.91
CA ARG A 725 12.18 14.28 25.80
C ARG A 725 12.68 13.04 25.06
N ILE A 726 12.33 12.92 23.78
CA ILE A 726 12.76 11.82 22.90
C ILE A 726 13.88 12.37 22.01
N SER A 727 14.98 11.64 21.85
CA SER A 727 16.04 12.00 20.88
C SER A 727 16.37 10.82 19.99
N ILE A 728 15.46 10.52 19.04
CA ILE A 728 15.65 9.44 18.05
C ILE A 728 16.99 9.57 17.33
N TYR A 729 17.46 10.80 17.08
CA TYR A 729 18.77 11.02 16.47
C TYR A 729 19.92 10.52 17.36
N ASP A 730 19.98 10.96 18.62
CA ASP A 730 21.07 10.58 19.53
C ASP A 730 21.07 9.09 19.87
N ASP A 731 19.87 8.49 19.97
CA ASP A 731 19.70 7.09 20.35
C ASP A 731 20.04 6.10 19.21
N TYR A 732 19.81 6.47 17.95
CA TYR A 732 19.92 5.55 16.80
C TYR A 732 20.69 6.06 15.57
N TYR A 733 20.66 7.37 15.25
CA TYR A 733 21.22 7.93 14.01
C TYR A 733 22.55 8.68 14.17
N ASN A 734 23.00 8.91 15.42
CA ASN A 734 24.30 9.50 15.74
C ASN A 734 25.45 8.49 15.53
N LEU A 735 25.57 8.04 14.28
CA LEU A 735 26.52 7.06 13.79
C LEU A 735 27.46 7.71 12.77
N THR A 736 28.51 6.99 12.39
CA THR A 736 29.43 7.42 11.33
C THR A 736 29.77 6.22 10.47
N PHE A 737 29.67 6.39 9.15
CA PHE A 737 29.83 5.35 8.16
C PHE A 737 31.10 5.57 7.32
N ASP A 738 31.63 4.50 6.73
CA ASP A 738 32.63 4.60 5.66
C ASP A 738 32.00 4.79 4.28
N ALA A 739 32.84 4.94 3.25
CA ALA A 739 32.40 5.22 1.89
C ALA A 739 31.62 4.05 1.24
N ASP A 740 31.71 2.86 1.82
CA ASP A 740 31.03 1.65 1.37
C ASP A 740 29.73 1.42 2.19
N GLY A 741 29.33 2.39 3.03
CA GLY A 741 28.09 2.35 3.82
C GLY A 741 28.17 1.60 5.15
N ASN A 742 29.34 1.08 5.54
CA ASN A 742 29.50 0.26 6.76
C ASN A 742 29.71 1.13 8.00
N ARG A 743 29.21 0.69 9.17
CA ARG A 743 29.41 1.37 10.46
C ARG A 743 30.91 1.43 10.83
N SER A 744 31.48 2.64 10.90
CA SER A 744 32.93 2.85 11.08
C SER A 744 33.47 2.51 12.48
N THR A 745 32.59 2.34 13.47
CA THR A 745 32.90 1.81 14.80
C THR A 745 31.79 0.89 15.29
N GLY A 746 32.15 -0.24 15.90
CA GLY A 746 31.20 -1.11 16.58
C GLY A 746 30.43 -0.33 17.65
N TRP A 747 29.11 -0.30 17.50
CA TRP A 747 28.20 0.51 18.31
C TRP A 747 28.31 0.15 19.80
N VAL A 748 28.38 1.17 20.66
CA VAL A 748 28.27 1.03 22.11
C VAL A 748 27.01 1.76 22.53
N ALA A 749 26.09 1.05 23.18
CA ALA A 749 24.84 1.63 23.64
C ALA A 749 25.07 2.91 24.46
N PRO A 750 24.32 4.00 24.20
CA PRO A 750 24.28 5.10 25.15
C PRO A 750 23.77 4.53 26.49
N PRO A 751 24.37 4.90 27.63
CA PRO A 751 23.84 4.50 28.93
C PRO A 751 22.42 5.05 29.09
N PRO A 752 21.49 4.33 29.74
CA PRO A 752 20.13 4.82 29.96
C PRO A 752 20.19 6.17 30.67
N VAL A 753 19.39 7.12 30.20
CA VAL A 753 19.33 8.47 30.77
C VAL A 753 18.70 8.37 32.15
N ASP A 754 19.47 8.71 33.20
CA ASP A 754 18.95 8.82 34.56
C ASP A 754 17.81 9.85 34.58
N VAL A 755 16.58 9.36 34.73
CA VAL A 755 15.42 10.20 35.09
C VAL A 755 15.66 10.69 36.52
N PRO A 756 15.61 12.01 36.80
CA PRO A 756 15.77 12.50 38.16
C PRO A 756 14.59 12.06 39.04
N ASP A 757 14.83 11.06 39.89
CA ASP A 757 13.97 10.77 41.04
C ASP A 757 14.13 11.88 42.09
N ASP A 758 13.44 13.00 41.90
CA ASP A 758 12.83 13.81 42.98
C ASP A 758 11.93 14.93 42.44
N PRO A 759 10.83 15.30 43.14
CA PRO A 759 9.98 16.43 42.77
C PRO A 759 10.69 17.78 43.08
N PRO A 760 10.30 18.88 42.41
CA PRO A 760 10.94 20.18 42.62
C PRO A 760 10.65 20.75 44.02
N ASP A 761 11.71 21.06 44.76
CA ASP A 761 11.66 21.78 46.04
C ASP A 761 11.01 23.18 45.92
N GLU A 762 10.33 23.60 46.98
CA GLU A 762 9.78 24.97 47.11
C GLU A 762 10.90 26.04 47.19
N PRO A 763 10.64 27.28 46.74
CA PRO A 763 11.68 28.30 46.62
C PRO A 763 12.14 28.90 47.96
N ASP A 764 13.44 29.20 48.02
CA ASP A 764 14.19 29.80 49.13
C ASP A 764 13.43 30.79 50.05
N GLN A 765 13.52 30.56 51.36
CA GLN A 765 13.58 31.65 52.35
C GLN A 765 14.93 31.64 53.07
N PRO A 766 15.57 32.82 53.28
CA PRO A 766 16.94 32.88 53.77
C PRO A 766 17.05 32.90 55.30
N ASP A 767 18.07 32.18 55.79
CA ASP A 767 18.96 32.54 56.90
C ASP A 767 18.36 32.72 58.31
N ASP A 768 18.55 31.72 59.17
CA ASP A 768 19.20 31.97 60.48
C ASP A 768 19.88 30.69 61.02
N THR A 769 20.55 30.84 62.16
CA THR A 769 21.82 30.19 62.48
C THR A 769 21.79 29.16 63.61
N ASP A 770 22.79 28.27 63.56
CA ASP A 770 23.56 27.72 64.70
C ASP A 770 23.05 26.50 65.53
N THR A 771 24.06 25.79 66.06
CA THR A 771 24.07 24.90 67.23
C THR A 771 23.48 23.47 67.21
N THR A 772 24.40 22.51 66.98
CA THR A 772 24.79 21.37 67.87
C THR A 772 23.82 20.28 68.34
N SER A 773 24.41 19.06 68.45
CA SER A 773 24.14 17.98 69.45
C SER A 773 22.83 17.18 69.35
N ASP A 774 22.74 15.90 69.72
CA ASP A 774 23.70 14.79 69.93
C ASP A 774 22.86 13.49 70.15
N THR A 775 23.48 12.30 70.07
CA THR A 775 23.04 11.01 70.69
C THR A 775 21.64 10.39 70.42
N THR A 776 21.66 9.12 69.94
CA THR A 776 20.87 7.91 70.38
C THR A 776 19.34 7.99 70.60
N ASP A 777 18.52 6.96 70.36
CA ASP A 777 18.62 5.58 70.88
C ASP A 777 17.56 4.65 70.22
N ASP A 778 17.61 3.35 70.52
CA ASP A 778 16.74 2.29 69.99
C ASP A 778 15.27 2.34 70.47
N GLY A 779 14.33 1.76 69.70
CA GLY A 779 13.09 1.18 70.25
C GLY A 779 11.79 1.31 69.42
N PRO A 780 11.18 0.21 68.95
CA PRO A 780 9.90 0.22 68.22
C PRO A 780 8.68 0.05 69.14
N LEU A 781 7.49 0.53 68.73
CA LEU A 781 6.17 0.07 69.23
C LEU A 781 4.99 0.61 68.37
N THR A 782 4.22 -0.35 67.81
CA THR A 782 2.74 -0.45 67.73
C THR A 782 1.82 0.62 67.08
N THR A 783 1.15 0.19 66.00
CA THR A 783 -0.32 0.13 65.77
C THR A 783 -1.27 1.05 66.57
N GLU A 784 -1.93 1.97 65.87
CA GLU A 784 -3.39 2.30 65.88
C GLU A 784 -3.70 2.69 64.41
N GLU A 785 -4.63 2.09 63.65
CA GLU A 785 -6.10 2.24 63.67
C GLU A 785 -6.60 3.69 63.81
N GLU A 786 -6.96 4.32 62.68
CA GLU A 786 -7.96 5.40 62.62
C GLU A 786 -9.03 5.12 61.55
N GLU A 787 -10.26 5.51 61.86
CA GLU A 787 -11.48 5.18 61.11
C GLU A 787 -11.66 6.09 59.88
N SER A 788 -12.13 5.53 58.75
CA SER A 788 -12.71 6.33 57.66
C SER A 788 -14.24 6.25 57.69
N SER A 789 -14.90 7.41 57.65
CA SER A 789 -16.33 7.54 57.89
C SER A 789 -17.16 7.25 56.64
N THR A 790 -18.07 6.28 56.74
CA THR A 790 -19.11 6.03 55.73
C THR A 790 -20.21 7.09 55.78
N GLY A 791 -20.60 7.65 54.62
CA GLY A 791 -21.79 8.53 54.55
C GLY A 791 -22.24 8.84 53.12
N GLY A 792 -23.36 8.24 52.68
CA GLY A 792 -23.91 8.51 51.33
C GLY A 792 -25.02 7.55 50.88
N ILE A 793 -26.05 7.31 51.68
CA ILE A 793 -27.22 6.48 51.27
C ILE A 793 -28.26 7.33 50.53
N LEU A 794 -28.80 6.79 49.43
CA LEU A 794 -29.88 7.38 48.64
C LEU A 794 -31.23 7.35 49.39
N ASP A 795 -31.95 8.47 49.37
CA ASP A 795 -33.27 8.63 50.00
C ASP A 795 -34.40 8.10 49.09
N ILE A 796 -35.00 6.98 49.48
CA ILE A 796 -36.10 6.27 48.81
C ILE A 796 -37.50 6.89 49.04
N SER A 797 -37.60 8.10 49.61
CA SER A 797 -38.89 8.77 49.88
C SER A 797 -39.33 9.79 48.81
N SER A 798 -38.54 10.03 47.75
CA SER A 798 -38.90 11.01 46.72
C SER A 798 -39.93 10.48 45.69
N PRO A 799 -40.90 11.31 45.23
CA PRO A 799 -41.88 10.92 44.21
C PRO A 799 -41.28 10.76 42.80
N LEU A 800 -40.02 11.14 42.59
CA LEU A 800 -39.28 10.93 41.33
C LEU A 800 -38.86 9.46 41.15
N TYR A 801 -38.57 8.75 42.24
CA TYR A 801 -38.19 7.33 42.20
C TYR A 801 -39.31 6.44 41.63
N TRP A 802 -40.58 6.79 41.89
CA TRP A 802 -41.74 6.09 41.35
C TRP A 802 -42.11 6.45 39.91
N MET A 803 -41.59 7.55 39.35
CA MET A 803 -41.74 7.86 37.93
C MET A 803 -40.74 7.06 37.06
N ALA A 804 -39.52 6.83 37.55
CA ALA A 804 -38.52 6.04 36.84
C ALA A 804 -38.96 4.58 36.62
N MET A 805 -39.59 3.96 37.62
CA MET A 805 -40.01 2.55 37.56
C MET A 805 -41.21 2.28 36.63
N LEU A 806 -41.93 3.32 36.19
CA LEU A 806 -43.14 3.20 35.35
C LEU A 806 -42.86 3.33 33.85
N PHE A 807 -41.69 3.86 33.46
CA PHE A 807 -41.30 3.98 32.05
C PHE A 807 -40.66 2.69 31.50
N THR A 808 -39.94 1.93 32.34
CA THR A 808 -39.24 0.69 31.95
C THR A 808 -40.18 -0.50 31.67
N LEU A 809 -41.50 -0.37 31.92
CA LEU A 809 -42.46 -1.48 31.82
C LEU A 809 -43.45 -1.38 30.63
N MET A 810 -43.21 -0.49 29.66
CA MET A 810 -44.09 -0.29 28.49
C MET A 810 -43.47 -0.53 27.10
N ILE A 811 -42.18 -0.87 26.98
CA ILE A 811 -41.50 -1.06 25.68
C ILE A 811 -41.01 -2.51 25.48
N LEU A 812 -41.78 -3.49 25.95
CA LEU A 812 -41.64 -4.91 25.57
C LEU A 812 -43.02 -5.55 25.45
N GLY A 813 -43.54 -5.73 24.22
CA GLY A 813 -44.86 -6.32 24.02
C GLY A 813 -45.33 -6.51 22.58
N GLY A 814 -45.04 -7.70 22.01
CA GLY A 814 -45.74 -8.26 20.84
C GLY A 814 -44.91 -8.27 19.54
N SER A 815 -44.93 -9.33 18.71
CA SER A 815 -45.78 -10.54 18.75
C SER A 815 -45.08 -11.78 18.17
N VAL A 816 -45.33 -12.93 18.79
CA VAL A 816 -44.87 -14.26 18.33
C VAL A 816 -45.90 -14.88 17.39
N PHE A 817 -45.45 -15.52 16.30
CA PHE A 817 -46.25 -16.51 15.56
C PHE A 817 -45.66 -17.91 15.76
N VAL A 818 -46.53 -18.88 16.04
CA VAL A 818 -46.15 -20.25 16.45
C VAL A 818 -46.32 -21.23 15.29
N MET A 819 -45.33 -22.09 15.06
CA MET A 819 -45.55 -23.39 14.40
C MET A 819 -44.97 -24.52 15.23
N PHE A 820 -45.79 -25.53 15.51
CA PHE A 820 -45.43 -26.71 16.30
C PHE A 820 -44.75 -27.78 15.44
N ARG A 821 -43.66 -28.38 15.96
CA ARG A 821 -43.44 -29.83 15.80
C ARG A 821 -42.72 -30.42 17.01
N PHE A 822 -43.39 -31.34 17.70
CA PHE A 822 -42.80 -32.21 18.72
C PHE A 822 -42.22 -33.47 18.06
N THR A 823 -41.01 -33.86 18.46
CA THR A 823 -40.81 -35.20 19.06
C THR A 823 -39.55 -35.20 19.94
N ARG A 824 -39.53 -36.08 20.95
CA ARG A 824 -38.55 -36.09 22.04
C ARG A 824 -38.10 -37.54 22.26
N ASN A 825 -36.79 -37.75 22.37
CA ASN A 825 -36.06 -38.85 23.04
C ASN A 825 -34.55 -38.57 22.79
N GLY A 826 -33.62 -38.70 23.72
CA GLY A 826 -33.68 -39.18 25.11
C GLY A 826 -32.61 -40.23 25.38
N GLY A 827 -31.45 -39.82 25.90
CA GLY A 827 -30.36 -40.74 26.28
C GLY A 827 -29.03 -40.02 26.55
N GLN A 828 -28.39 -40.34 27.68
CA GLN A 828 -27.05 -39.90 28.10
C GLN A 828 -26.41 -41.06 28.91
N PRO A 829 -25.12 -40.99 29.31
CA PRO A 829 -23.92 -41.51 28.63
C PRO A 829 -23.46 -42.86 29.24
N PRO A 830 -22.22 -43.36 28.99
CA PRO A 830 -21.08 -42.91 29.84
C PRO A 830 -19.68 -42.86 29.18
N SER A 831 -18.76 -42.28 29.95
CA SER A 831 -17.29 -42.19 29.85
C SER A 831 -16.50 -43.43 29.39
N GLY A 832 -15.30 -43.21 28.80
CA GLY A 832 -14.30 -44.28 28.61
C GLY A 832 -12.97 -43.87 27.95
N ASP A 833 -12.09 -43.24 28.75
CA ASP A 833 -10.62 -43.30 28.79
C ASP A 833 -9.72 -43.80 27.62
N THR A 834 -8.53 -43.15 27.54
CA THR A 834 -7.23 -43.63 27.00
C THR A 834 -7.04 -43.96 25.51
N GLY A 835 -5.86 -43.59 24.97
CA GLY A 835 -5.17 -44.45 24.00
C GLY A 835 -4.43 -43.77 22.85
N ILE A 836 -3.17 -43.38 23.09
CA ILE A 836 -2.14 -43.12 22.07
C ILE A 836 -2.12 -44.23 20.99
N GLY A 837 -2.04 -43.85 19.71
CA GLY A 837 -1.83 -44.81 18.61
C GLY A 837 -1.60 -44.15 17.25
N THR A 838 -0.34 -44.02 16.85
CA THR A 838 0.09 -43.79 15.46
C THR A 838 -0.31 -44.97 14.55
N PRO A 839 -0.64 -44.70 13.29
CA PRO A 839 0.19 -45.17 12.17
C PRO A 839 0.47 -44.01 11.19
N ASP A 840 1.68 -43.79 10.69
CA ASP A 840 2.58 -44.67 9.91
C ASP A 840 2.07 -44.99 8.48
N LEU A 841 3.01 -44.96 7.54
CA LEU A 841 2.86 -44.68 6.12
C LEU A 841 2.24 -45.83 5.30
N GLY A 842 1.61 -45.48 4.17
CA GLY A 842 1.03 -46.45 3.24
C GLY A 842 0.70 -45.89 1.86
N LEU A 843 1.72 -45.58 1.06
CA LEU A 843 1.57 -45.35 -0.38
C LEU A 843 1.23 -46.66 -1.11
N GLU A 844 0.22 -46.66 -1.99
CA GLU A 844 0.36 -47.11 -3.39
C GLU A 844 -0.91 -46.77 -4.24
N PRO A 845 -0.79 -46.52 -5.56
CA PRO A 845 -1.88 -46.20 -6.49
C PRO A 845 -2.25 -47.44 -7.36
N PRO A 846 -2.83 -47.35 -8.57
CA PRO A 846 -3.80 -46.40 -9.17
C PRO A 846 -5.13 -47.12 -9.54
N PHE A 847 -6.07 -46.42 -10.19
CA PHE A 847 -6.93 -46.89 -11.32
C PHE A 847 -8.21 -46.04 -11.40
N GLY A 848 -8.51 -45.46 -12.58
CA GLY A 848 -9.75 -44.74 -12.84
C GLY A 848 -9.60 -43.80 -14.03
#